data_AF-A0A3A8NVP6-F1
#
_entry.id   AF-A0A3A8NVP6-F1
#
_cell.length_a   1.000
_cell.length_b   1.000
_cell.length_c   1.000
_cell.angle_alpha   90.00
_cell.angle_beta   90.00
_cell.angle_gamma   90.00
#
_symmetry.space_group_name_H-M   'P 1'
#
loop_
_entity.id
_entity.type
_entity.pdbx_description
1 polymer ?
#
loop_
_entity_poly.entity_id
_entity_poly.type
_entity_poly.pdbx_seq_one_letter_code
_entity_poly.pdbx_strand_id
1 'polypeptide(L)'
;MGAKRYLFSFGLAAALVSALILGLLLRWVTGAPDDAAGWAVLLLGMPLLWLTGSYLSWFRWAAMRRRERRDLMARLAEGDLTTPIHQGFEGQEDLRRLVLSLRRAMSQVQRVTSNLHRTGNGVSDQARVLLEAARRQGGAVERTLSAVAGNGTSLQTAVKRVQHIETFAHETTGALLEMTERLHQVVDGLTTVNDFSQRTSGLIQAMTERLGQIATSGDELGHFASEATDFVALVEGGIDAVRRRATDTNSMALAVTATAQRGEALVGDSVQGMYRVEETVRKAAELMEMLGTRSMEIGRIVDVIQEIADQTNLLALNAAIIAAQAGEHGRPFGVVANEIRSLAERTTRSTREIGTMVTGIRDAVETAVALVQEGREQATAGVALGDRAAEALGEIRTITQRTFAAVEATVAETQRLEAQGATVVEASQRVARRVEDITRMAIEQSANARDLVRQMQEMGRVGQGAAQKAEAQARTGRDLSEAVMRLSAALEELRQAHLVLTRGDASIREEVAQVREDARRVIRIGDGLDRTVDQLSHETASLEAEVFRFQLPQARPGGALRVGLHQAASLRNRQAVDPLFSVENQLAELSACIFSGLVRLEDGVLVPDMAERWDADPSARRYRFYLRRGVTFHDGTMLTAVDVKHHLERLMDPAVRSPDRSLLEDVEGAPEYSSGLAREVTGIEVLDESTLEIRLREPKAFFLQLMALTATAVAKVDGAGKLVGTGPFRLVGLEPDRVVMERNPAYWRGGIPLLDRLEFHLLESRDQAVRRLLDGQLDLVSFLPTVQTEAKGLEVHQLVASTTPSTAFVGLNLNEAPYNDVRVRRALRAGMDITGMVKQFHPGARVARTFTPPELLDGAAELGPLPATDLALAERLLREAGVRRLQLTLHHSVGRDTSAEDAVLFRPLIQAGLLELRHVQMTAEEYLPRLREGKIPAFRTQWLADFPDPDVFLHFLLNSNAQTVYPLGYRNPELDRLTAEARVSIDPELRSQLYRRAEMLAREDCPLIPLYHDRTHAAAVAAVQNLRLHQTPPQVRFEDLWVDPSASG
;
A
#
# COMPACT_ATOMS: atom_id res chain seq x y z
N MET A 1 30.32 -6.66 -46.09
CA MET A 1 30.83 -6.96 -47.46
C MET A 1 30.21 -6.12 -48.60
N GLY A 2 29.02 -5.52 -48.43
CA GLY A 2 28.35 -4.74 -49.50
C GLY A 2 29.14 -3.53 -50.03
N ALA A 3 29.82 -2.76 -49.17
CA ALA A 3 30.59 -1.57 -49.58
C ALA A 3 31.78 -1.89 -50.52
N LYS A 4 32.40 -3.07 -50.40
CA LYS A 4 33.51 -3.49 -51.28
C LYS A 4 33.05 -3.70 -52.71
N ARG A 5 31.84 -4.25 -52.91
CA ARG A 5 31.29 -4.51 -54.25
C ARG A 5 30.89 -3.21 -54.96
N TYR A 6 30.28 -2.27 -54.24
CA TYR A 6 29.88 -0.97 -54.79
C TYR A 6 31.07 -0.09 -55.20
N LEU A 7 32.13 -0.01 -54.37
CA LEU A 7 33.35 0.74 -54.73
C LEU A 7 34.05 0.16 -55.96
N PHE A 8 34.04 -1.17 -56.11
CA PHE A 8 34.70 -1.84 -57.22
C PHE A 8 33.92 -1.67 -58.53
N SER A 9 32.59 -1.83 -58.51
CA SER A 9 31.75 -1.68 -59.71
C SER A 9 31.64 -0.23 -60.18
N PHE A 10 31.46 0.71 -59.25
CA PHE A 10 31.39 2.14 -59.58
C PHE A 10 32.75 2.68 -60.03
N GLY A 11 33.84 2.26 -59.36
CA GLY A 11 35.20 2.61 -59.74
C GLY A 11 35.59 2.09 -61.12
N LEU A 12 35.21 0.85 -61.46
CA LEU A 12 35.46 0.27 -62.79
C LEU A 12 34.70 1.01 -63.89
N ALA A 13 33.43 1.33 -63.68
CA ALA A 13 32.60 2.06 -64.63
C ALA A 13 33.13 3.49 -64.87
N ALA A 14 33.42 4.23 -63.79
CA ALA A 14 33.99 5.57 -63.86
C ALA A 14 35.37 5.59 -64.56
N ALA A 15 36.17 4.55 -64.35
CA ALA A 15 37.48 4.41 -64.99
C ALA A 15 37.39 4.15 -66.49
N LEU A 16 36.47 3.28 -66.93
CA LEU A 16 36.25 3.01 -68.35
C LEU A 16 35.74 4.26 -69.08
N VAL A 17 34.85 5.03 -68.46
CA VAL A 17 34.37 6.31 -69.01
C VAL A 17 35.52 7.32 -69.08
N SER A 18 36.33 7.42 -68.01
CA SER A 18 37.50 8.31 -67.98
C SER A 18 38.55 7.93 -69.03
N ALA A 19 38.76 6.64 -69.27
CA ALA A 19 39.64 6.12 -70.32
C ALA A 19 39.15 6.52 -71.72
N LEU A 20 37.85 6.42 -71.96
CA LEU A 20 37.20 6.82 -73.21
C LEU A 20 37.34 8.32 -73.46
N ILE A 21 37.02 9.14 -72.45
CA ILE A 21 37.13 10.60 -72.53
C ILE A 21 38.58 11.01 -72.78
N LEU A 22 39.53 10.48 -72.01
CA LEU A 22 40.95 10.81 -72.16
C LEU A 22 41.52 10.34 -73.50
N GLY A 23 41.12 9.16 -73.98
CA GLY A 23 41.53 8.66 -75.30
C GLY A 23 40.99 9.51 -76.45
N LEU A 24 39.74 9.95 -76.37
CA LEU A 24 39.17 10.89 -77.35
C LEU A 24 39.89 12.24 -77.32
N LEU A 25 40.20 12.76 -76.12
CA LEU A 25 40.92 14.01 -75.93
C LEU A 25 42.36 13.94 -76.46
N LEU A 26 43.11 12.89 -76.11
CA LEU A 26 44.47 12.68 -76.61
C LEU A 26 44.47 12.57 -78.13
N ARG A 27 43.53 11.80 -78.70
CA ARG A 27 43.41 11.65 -80.15
C ARG A 27 43.12 12.98 -80.84
N TRP A 28 42.30 13.82 -80.23
CA TRP A 28 41.98 15.15 -80.76
C TRP A 28 43.19 16.10 -80.71
N VAL A 29 44.01 16.06 -79.65
CA VAL A 29 45.13 16.99 -79.46
C VAL A 29 46.39 16.54 -80.20
N THR A 30 46.71 15.25 -80.20
CA THR A 30 48.01 14.74 -80.66
C THR A 30 47.91 13.83 -81.89
N GLY A 31 46.69 13.47 -82.31
CA GLY A 31 46.47 12.48 -83.37
C GLY A 31 46.69 11.04 -82.91
N ALA A 32 46.90 10.75 -81.62
CA ALA A 32 47.06 9.40 -81.09
C ALA A 32 46.15 9.19 -79.85
N PRO A 33 45.62 7.97 -79.59
CA PRO A 33 45.97 6.70 -80.24
C PRO A 33 45.13 6.39 -81.49
N ASP A 34 45.81 6.03 -82.57
CA ASP A 34 45.21 5.63 -83.85
C ASP A 34 45.23 4.12 -84.08
N ASP A 35 45.85 3.37 -83.17
CA ASP A 35 45.96 1.91 -83.21
C ASP A 35 45.24 1.24 -82.03
N ALA A 36 44.90 -0.03 -82.20
CA ALA A 36 44.23 -0.81 -81.17
C ALA A 36 45.08 -0.95 -79.90
N ALA A 37 46.41 -0.90 -80.02
CA ALA A 37 47.32 -0.99 -78.90
C ALA A 37 47.23 0.24 -77.98
N GLY A 38 47.18 1.47 -78.53
CA GLY A 38 47.04 2.67 -77.72
C GLY A 38 45.69 2.77 -77.00
N TRP A 39 44.60 2.34 -77.64
CA TRP A 39 43.29 2.22 -76.98
C TRP A 39 43.27 1.15 -75.89
N ALA A 40 43.93 0.00 -76.13
CA ALA A 40 44.06 -1.04 -75.12
C ALA A 40 44.85 -0.56 -73.90
N VAL A 41 45.91 0.23 -74.08
CA VAL A 41 46.67 0.83 -72.98
C VAL A 41 45.79 1.76 -72.13
N LEU A 42 44.94 2.58 -72.74
CA LEU A 42 44.04 3.47 -72.00
C LEU A 42 42.90 2.70 -71.31
N LEU A 43 42.22 1.80 -72.04
CA LEU A 43 41.07 1.04 -71.52
C LEU A 43 41.45 -0.01 -70.49
N LEU A 44 42.70 -0.49 -70.46
CA LEU A 44 43.20 -1.38 -69.40
C LEU A 44 43.92 -0.61 -68.29
N GLY A 45 44.68 0.43 -68.64
CA GLY A 45 45.48 1.21 -67.71
C GLY A 45 44.66 2.09 -66.77
N MET A 46 43.60 2.74 -67.26
CA MET A 46 42.76 3.60 -66.41
C MET A 46 41.94 2.84 -65.38
N PRO A 47 41.28 1.71 -65.71
CA PRO A 47 40.68 0.85 -64.69
C PRO A 47 41.69 0.36 -63.66
N LEU A 48 42.91 0.01 -64.07
CA LEU A 48 43.96 -0.37 -63.13
C LEU A 48 44.34 0.78 -62.17
N LEU A 49 44.46 2.01 -62.67
CA LEU A 49 44.73 3.21 -61.87
C LEU A 49 43.59 3.57 -60.91
N TRP A 50 42.35 3.48 -61.35
CA TRP A 50 41.18 3.73 -60.51
C TRP A 50 40.97 2.62 -59.47
N LEU A 51 41.20 1.36 -59.84
CA LEU A 51 41.12 0.24 -58.91
C LEU A 51 42.22 0.34 -57.85
N THR A 52 43.45 0.69 -58.24
CA THR A 52 44.55 0.92 -57.29
C THR A 52 44.29 2.14 -56.40
N GLY A 53 43.81 3.26 -56.95
CA GLY A 53 43.44 4.45 -56.18
C GLY A 53 42.26 4.22 -55.22
N SER A 54 41.23 3.51 -55.66
CA SER A 54 40.07 3.11 -54.84
C SER A 54 40.48 2.11 -53.75
N TYR A 55 41.36 1.16 -54.10
CA TYR A 55 41.93 0.21 -53.15
C TYR A 55 42.79 0.90 -52.09
N LEU A 56 43.64 1.86 -52.48
CA LEU A 56 44.44 2.67 -51.56
C LEU A 56 43.57 3.57 -50.67
N SER A 57 42.52 4.16 -51.22
CA SER A 57 41.57 4.98 -50.46
C SER A 57 40.77 4.13 -49.46
N TRP A 58 40.30 2.95 -49.88
CA TRP A 58 39.68 1.97 -49.00
C TRP A 58 40.66 1.45 -47.94
N PHE A 59 41.93 1.21 -48.30
CA PHE A 59 42.96 0.74 -47.39
C PHE A 59 43.31 1.81 -46.36
N ARG A 60 43.40 3.09 -46.76
CA ARG A 60 43.55 4.24 -45.84
C ARG A 60 42.34 4.37 -44.92
N TRP A 61 41.12 4.28 -45.46
CA TRP A 61 39.89 4.31 -44.67
C TRP A 61 39.80 3.15 -43.66
N ALA A 62 40.13 1.92 -44.09
CA ALA A 62 40.15 0.73 -43.24
C ALA A 62 41.29 0.77 -42.21
N ALA A 63 42.45 1.34 -42.55
CA ALA A 63 43.57 1.52 -41.64
C ALA A 63 43.29 2.59 -40.58
N MET A 64 42.62 3.69 -40.94
CA MET A 64 42.16 4.71 -40.00
C MET A 64 41.16 4.11 -39.00
N ARG A 65 40.12 3.40 -39.47
CA ARG A 65 39.16 2.72 -38.57
C ARG A 65 39.80 1.65 -37.69
N ARG A 66 40.81 0.91 -38.18
CA ARG A 66 41.56 -0.05 -37.34
C ARG A 66 42.38 0.63 -36.26
N ARG A 67 42.97 1.81 -36.53
CA ARG A 67 43.70 2.58 -35.53
C ARG A 67 42.75 3.10 -34.46
N GLU A 68 41.64 3.70 -34.84
CA GLU A 68 40.60 4.17 -33.90
C GLU A 68 40.12 3.04 -32.98
N ARG A 69 39.81 1.86 -33.55
CA ARG A 69 39.38 0.70 -32.75
C ARG A 69 40.49 0.18 -31.81
N ARG A 70 41.75 0.24 -32.24
CA ARG A 70 42.90 -0.22 -31.43
C ARG A 70 43.20 0.77 -30.30
N ASP A 71 43.06 2.06 -30.55
CA ASP A 71 43.22 3.12 -29.55
C ASP A 71 42.12 3.04 -28.49
N LEU A 72 40.86 2.85 -28.90
CA LEU A 72 39.73 2.63 -27.99
C LEU A 72 39.96 1.40 -27.09
N MET A 73 40.37 0.27 -27.67
CA MET A 73 40.65 -0.95 -26.90
C MET A 73 41.86 -0.82 -25.98
N ALA A 74 42.87 -0.03 -26.35
CA ALA A 74 44.03 0.23 -25.51
C ALA A 74 43.64 1.07 -24.27
N ARG A 75 42.87 2.14 -24.45
CA ARG A 75 42.36 2.96 -23.34
C ARG A 75 41.47 2.16 -22.38
N LEU A 76 40.58 1.33 -22.92
CA LEU A 76 39.75 0.43 -22.12
C LEU A 76 40.59 -0.61 -21.34
N ALA A 77 41.67 -1.12 -21.93
CA ALA A 77 42.60 -2.05 -21.26
C ALA A 77 43.45 -1.37 -20.19
N GLU A 78 43.70 -0.06 -20.30
CA GLU A 78 44.35 0.78 -19.28
C GLU A 78 43.40 1.20 -18.15
N GLY A 79 42.14 0.77 -18.18
CA GLY A 79 41.13 1.08 -17.17
C GLY A 79 40.41 2.41 -17.39
N ASP A 80 40.67 3.13 -18.48
CA ASP A 80 39.94 4.36 -18.81
C ASP A 80 38.54 4.04 -19.33
N LEU A 81 37.58 4.02 -18.40
CA LEU A 81 36.17 3.81 -18.73
C LEU A 81 35.50 5.11 -19.18
N THR A 82 36.17 6.26 -19.24
CA THR A 82 35.57 7.56 -19.61
C THR A 82 35.44 7.79 -21.11
N THR A 83 36.16 7.01 -21.93
CA THR A 83 36.23 7.23 -23.38
C THR A 83 34.86 7.04 -24.08
N PRO A 84 34.38 8.02 -24.88
CA PRO A 84 33.14 7.88 -25.64
C PRO A 84 33.28 6.89 -26.81
N ILE A 85 32.29 6.02 -26.99
CA ILE A 85 32.27 5.02 -28.07
C ILE A 85 31.49 5.59 -29.26
N HIS A 86 32.22 6.08 -30.27
CA HIS A 86 31.64 6.67 -31.48
C HIS A 86 31.01 5.62 -32.42
N GLN A 87 29.98 6.05 -33.17
CA GLN A 87 29.29 5.22 -34.15
C GLN A 87 30.20 4.90 -35.36
N GLY A 88 30.41 3.62 -35.68
CA GLY A 88 31.12 3.27 -36.92
C GLY A 88 31.74 1.88 -37.07
N PHE A 89 31.64 0.96 -36.10
CA PHE A 89 32.18 -0.40 -36.26
C PHE A 89 31.23 -1.50 -35.77
N GLU A 90 31.36 -2.68 -36.38
CA GLU A 90 30.59 -3.88 -36.09
C GLU A 90 30.91 -4.37 -34.67
N GLY A 91 29.91 -4.46 -33.77
CA GLY A 91 30.07 -4.82 -32.34
C GLY A 91 30.17 -3.63 -31.36
N GLN A 92 29.96 -2.39 -31.81
CA GLN A 92 29.98 -1.19 -30.93
C GLN A 92 28.95 -1.24 -29.79
N GLU A 93 27.76 -1.81 -30.06
CA GLU A 93 26.67 -1.96 -29.08
C GLU A 93 27.09 -2.82 -27.89
N ASP A 94 27.79 -3.93 -28.18
CA ASP A 94 28.24 -4.89 -27.16
C ASP A 94 29.37 -4.30 -26.32
N LEU A 95 30.28 -3.55 -26.96
CA LEU A 95 31.35 -2.85 -26.24
C LEU A 95 30.79 -1.75 -25.35
N ARG A 96 29.78 -1.00 -25.81
CA ARG A 96 29.08 0.02 -25.01
C ARG A 96 28.40 -0.62 -23.80
N ARG A 97 27.75 -1.76 -23.96
CA ARG A 97 27.15 -2.53 -22.85
C ARG A 97 28.21 -3.01 -21.85
N LEU A 98 29.35 -3.50 -22.32
CA LEU A 98 30.44 -3.96 -21.47
C LEU A 98 31.06 -2.81 -20.65
N VAL A 99 31.28 -1.64 -21.25
CA VAL A 99 31.82 -0.48 -20.54
C VAL A 99 30.83 0.01 -19.49
N LEU A 100 29.53 0.07 -19.81
CA LEU A 100 28.49 0.44 -18.85
C LEU A 100 28.34 -0.59 -17.71
N SER A 101 28.52 -1.89 -17.97
CA SER A 101 28.51 -2.90 -16.90
C SER A 101 29.74 -2.81 -16.00
N LEU A 102 30.93 -2.58 -16.57
CA LEU A 102 32.17 -2.37 -15.83
C LEU A 102 32.12 -1.11 -14.96
N ARG A 103 31.65 0.03 -15.49
CA ARG A 103 31.45 1.27 -14.70
C ARG A 103 30.56 1.00 -13.48
N ARG A 104 29.46 0.27 -13.68
CA ARG A 104 28.55 -0.12 -12.58
C ARG A 104 29.23 -1.01 -11.55
N ALA A 105 29.89 -2.08 -11.99
CA ALA A 105 30.59 -3.00 -11.09
C ALA A 105 31.64 -2.27 -10.25
N MET A 106 32.47 -1.41 -10.87
CA MET A 106 33.48 -0.63 -10.15
C MET A 106 32.86 0.35 -9.14
N SER A 107 31.80 1.06 -9.54
CA SER A 107 31.07 1.93 -8.59
C SER A 107 30.48 1.17 -7.40
N GLN A 108 30.07 -0.08 -7.59
CA GLN A 108 29.55 -0.93 -6.53
C GLN A 108 30.66 -1.41 -5.61
N VAL A 109 31.83 -1.79 -6.15
CA VAL A 109 32.99 -2.16 -5.34
C VAL A 109 33.45 -0.99 -4.47
N GLN A 110 33.56 0.24 -5.02
CA GLN A 110 33.94 1.44 -4.24
C GLN A 110 33.01 1.71 -3.04
N ARG A 111 31.72 1.39 -3.17
CA ARG A 111 30.75 1.53 -2.07
C ARG A 111 30.87 0.40 -1.05
N VAL A 112 31.08 -0.83 -1.49
CA VAL A 112 31.29 -1.96 -0.59
C VAL A 112 32.55 -1.74 0.26
N THR A 113 33.63 -1.25 -0.34
CA THR A 113 34.84 -0.87 0.41
C THR A 113 34.58 0.25 1.41
N SER A 114 33.83 1.29 1.06
CA SER A 114 33.53 2.36 2.03
C SER A 114 32.63 1.89 3.19
N ASN A 115 31.71 0.96 2.94
CA ASN A 115 30.89 0.33 4.00
C ASN A 115 31.70 -0.61 4.90
N LEU A 116 32.61 -1.41 4.32
CA LEU A 116 33.54 -2.25 5.08
C LEU A 116 34.43 -1.39 6.00
N HIS A 117 34.87 -0.23 5.52
CA HIS A 117 35.65 0.71 6.33
C HIS A 117 34.86 1.24 7.53
N ARG A 118 33.59 1.66 7.32
CA ARG A 118 32.71 2.08 8.43
C ARG A 118 32.47 0.97 9.44
N THR A 119 32.24 -0.27 8.97
CA THR A 119 31.95 -1.43 9.83
C THR A 119 33.19 -1.86 10.62
N GLY A 120 34.37 -1.86 10.00
CA GLY A 120 35.64 -2.18 10.66
C GLY A 120 35.95 -1.26 11.85
N ASN A 121 35.69 0.03 11.72
CA ASN A 121 35.88 0.99 12.81
C ASN A 121 35.00 0.69 14.03
N GLY A 122 33.74 0.27 13.82
CA GLY A 122 32.83 -0.10 14.92
C GLY A 122 33.27 -1.36 15.68
N VAL A 123 33.83 -2.36 14.98
CA VAL A 123 34.34 -3.59 15.61
C VAL A 123 35.61 -3.32 16.43
N SER A 124 36.46 -2.39 15.99
CA SER A 124 37.67 -1.99 16.73
C SER A 124 37.31 -1.33 18.08
N ASP A 125 36.29 -0.47 18.12
CA ASP A 125 35.84 0.17 19.36
C ASP A 125 35.31 -0.85 20.39
N GLN A 126 34.55 -1.86 19.95
CA GLN A 126 34.08 -2.93 20.83
C GLN A 126 35.22 -3.84 21.34
N ALA A 127 36.24 -4.10 20.53
CA ALA A 127 37.42 -4.87 20.94
C ALA A 127 38.24 -4.12 22.02
N ARG A 128 38.32 -2.80 21.94
CA ARG A 128 39.02 -1.95 22.92
C ARG A 128 38.40 -2.03 24.32
N VAL A 129 37.08 -2.07 24.41
CA VAL A 129 36.35 -2.19 25.70
C VAL A 129 36.60 -3.56 26.36
N LEU A 130 36.63 -4.64 25.59
CA LEU A 130 36.94 -6.01 26.07
C LEU A 130 38.37 -6.13 26.62
N LEU A 131 39.34 -5.50 25.96
CA LEU A 131 40.74 -5.50 26.38
C LEU A 131 40.97 -4.78 27.72
N GLU A 132 40.24 -3.70 28.00
CA GLU A 132 40.31 -3.00 29.29
C GLU A 132 39.74 -3.80 30.46
N ALA A 133 38.72 -4.64 30.21
CA ALA A 133 38.18 -5.55 31.23
C ALA A 133 39.20 -6.63 31.62
N ALA A 134 39.89 -7.24 30.64
CA ALA A 134 40.90 -8.27 30.88
C ALA A 134 42.13 -7.72 31.65
N ARG A 135 42.53 -6.47 31.40
CA ARG A 135 43.64 -5.81 32.13
C ARG A 135 43.34 -5.61 33.62
N ARG A 136 42.09 -5.33 33.99
CA ARG A 136 41.67 -5.18 35.40
C ARG A 136 41.73 -6.51 36.17
N GLN A 137 41.45 -7.63 35.52
CA GLN A 137 41.53 -8.96 36.12
C GLN A 137 42.98 -9.38 36.44
N GLY A 138 43.95 -8.97 35.61
CA GLY A 138 45.38 -9.24 35.84
C GLY A 138 45.94 -8.62 37.13
N GLY A 139 45.53 -7.38 37.47
CA GLY A 139 46.01 -6.70 38.69
C GLY A 139 45.44 -7.27 40.00
N ALA A 140 44.33 -8.01 39.96
CA ALA A 140 43.80 -8.69 41.15
C ALA A 140 44.65 -9.91 41.55
N VAL A 141 45.29 -10.57 40.57
CA VAL A 141 46.08 -11.79 40.74
C VAL A 141 47.41 -11.55 41.47
N GLU A 142 48.07 -10.41 41.24
CA GLU A 142 49.35 -10.06 41.88
C GLU A 142 49.25 -9.89 43.41
N ARG A 143 48.08 -9.46 43.91
CA ARG A 143 47.85 -9.29 45.35
C ARG A 143 47.79 -10.63 46.09
N THR A 144 47.29 -11.68 45.43
CA THR A 144 47.18 -13.03 46.00
C THR A 144 48.55 -13.71 46.17
N LEU A 145 49.52 -13.42 45.30
CA LEU A 145 50.87 -13.99 45.35
C LEU A 145 51.69 -13.53 46.58
N SER A 146 51.47 -12.31 47.08
CA SER A 146 52.19 -11.80 48.26
C SER A 146 51.75 -12.47 49.57
N ALA A 147 50.52 -12.98 49.65
CA ALA A 147 49.99 -13.62 50.87
C ALA A 147 50.57 -15.04 51.11
N VAL A 148 50.97 -15.73 50.04
CA VAL A 148 51.48 -17.12 50.09
C VAL A 148 52.88 -17.17 50.72
N ALA A 149 53.69 -16.12 50.59
CA ALA A 149 55.06 -16.07 51.11
C ALA A 149 55.18 -16.11 52.66
N GLY A 150 54.10 -15.81 53.40
CA GLY A 150 54.11 -15.78 54.88
C GLY A 150 53.95 -17.14 55.57
N ASN A 151 53.64 -18.22 54.84
CA ASN A 151 53.24 -19.50 55.41
C ASN A 151 54.40 -20.40 55.90
N GLY A 152 55.65 -20.07 55.54
CA GLY A 152 56.82 -20.95 55.75
C GLY A 152 57.31 -21.10 57.20
N THR A 153 57.08 -20.10 58.06
CA THR A 153 57.56 -20.10 59.46
C THR A 153 56.68 -20.91 60.42
N SER A 154 55.41 -21.15 60.07
CA SER A 154 54.44 -21.87 60.91
C SER A 154 54.60 -23.40 60.87
N LEU A 155 55.33 -23.94 59.88
CA LEU A 155 55.45 -25.39 59.65
C LEU A 155 56.41 -26.10 60.62
N GLN A 156 57.34 -25.40 61.27
CA GLN A 156 58.32 -26.02 62.20
C GLN A 156 57.74 -26.44 63.55
N THR A 157 56.64 -25.83 64.00
CA THR A 157 56.03 -26.10 65.32
C THR A 157 55.15 -27.36 65.32
N ALA A 158 54.73 -27.84 64.14
CA ALA A 158 53.77 -28.94 63.98
C ALA A 158 54.35 -30.34 64.29
N VAL A 159 55.67 -30.54 64.17
CA VAL A 159 56.31 -31.88 64.25
C VAL A 159 56.21 -32.52 65.65
N LYS A 160 56.21 -31.73 66.73
CA LYS A 160 56.22 -32.26 68.11
C LYS A 160 54.85 -32.75 68.63
N ARG A 161 53.74 -32.47 67.94
CA ARG A 161 52.37 -32.83 68.39
C ARG A 161 51.83 -34.15 67.82
N VAL A 162 52.52 -34.71 66.83
CA VAL A 162 52.10 -35.85 66.03
C VAL A 162 52.14 -37.16 66.86
N GLN A 163 53.14 -37.39 67.72
CA GLN A 163 53.31 -38.68 68.41
C GLN A 163 52.22 -39.10 69.43
N HIS A 164 51.35 -38.22 69.91
CA HIS A 164 50.29 -38.60 70.88
C HIS A 164 48.94 -38.98 70.23
N ILE A 165 48.84 -38.83 68.92
CA ILE A 165 47.57 -38.78 68.20
C ILE A 165 47.20 -40.16 67.58
N GLU A 166 48.11 -41.14 67.61
CA GLU A 166 47.98 -42.44 66.91
C GLU A 166 47.10 -43.47 67.63
N THR A 167 47.20 -43.54 68.96
CA THR A 167 46.50 -44.56 69.75
C THR A 167 44.99 -44.31 69.84
N PHE A 168 44.54 -43.06 69.71
CA PHE A 168 43.13 -42.64 69.76
C PHE A 168 42.35 -42.90 68.45
N ALA A 169 43.06 -43.05 67.33
CA ALA A 169 42.46 -43.23 66.02
C ALA A 169 41.72 -44.57 65.89
N HIS A 170 42.31 -45.68 66.33
CA HIS A 170 41.84 -47.01 65.92
C HIS A 170 40.41 -47.38 66.37
N GLU A 171 39.98 -46.92 67.55
CA GLU A 171 38.66 -47.24 68.11
C GLU A 171 37.52 -46.37 67.52
N THR A 172 37.87 -45.20 66.98
CA THR A 172 36.89 -44.18 66.57
C THR A 172 36.32 -44.45 65.15
N THR A 173 37.05 -45.16 64.28
CA THR A 173 36.65 -45.42 62.87
C THR A 173 35.37 -46.24 62.74
N GLY A 174 35.20 -47.29 63.57
CA GLY A 174 34.11 -48.26 63.43
C GLY A 174 32.72 -47.67 63.69
N ALA A 175 32.60 -46.80 64.70
CA ALA A 175 31.32 -46.17 65.07
C ALA A 175 30.86 -45.10 64.05
N LEU A 176 31.79 -44.49 63.31
CA LEU A 176 31.50 -43.37 62.42
C LEU A 176 30.95 -43.80 61.05
N LEU A 177 31.27 -45.01 60.59
CA LEU A 177 30.77 -45.55 59.33
C LEU A 177 29.25 -45.81 59.39
N GLU A 178 28.75 -46.39 60.50
CA GLU A 178 27.31 -46.63 60.67
C GLU A 178 26.52 -45.31 60.82
N MET A 179 27.08 -44.31 61.49
CA MET A 179 26.46 -42.99 61.65
C MET A 179 26.32 -42.24 60.31
N THR A 180 27.33 -42.34 59.44
CA THR A 180 27.37 -41.63 58.15
C THR A 180 26.28 -42.13 57.19
N GLU A 181 26.04 -43.44 57.15
CA GLU A 181 25.04 -44.05 56.28
C GLU A 181 23.62 -43.61 56.65
N ARG A 182 23.28 -43.63 57.94
CA ARG A 182 21.97 -43.18 58.41
C ARG A 182 21.73 -41.69 58.18
N LEU A 183 22.78 -40.87 58.28
CA LEU A 183 22.67 -39.43 58.02
C LEU A 183 22.48 -39.11 56.53
N HIS A 184 23.00 -39.93 55.61
CA HIS A 184 22.68 -39.77 54.17
C HIS A 184 21.19 -39.94 53.92
N GLN A 185 20.55 -40.96 54.49
CA GLN A 185 19.10 -41.19 54.34
C GLN A 185 18.27 -40.01 54.89
N VAL A 186 18.74 -39.36 55.97
CA VAL A 186 18.10 -38.16 56.53
C VAL A 186 18.25 -36.96 55.60
N VAL A 187 19.43 -36.76 55.01
CA VAL A 187 19.67 -35.68 54.05
C VAL A 187 18.79 -35.85 52.81
N ASP A 188 18.67 -37.06 52.26
CA ASP A 188 17.81 -37.35 51.11
C ASP A 188 16.31 -37.14 51.41
N GLY A 189 15.87 -37.46 52.63
CA GLY A 189 14.52 -37.14 53.08
C GLY A 189 14.27 -35.62 53.16
N LEU A 190 15.26 -34.85 53.62
CA LEU A 190 15.15 -33.41 53.80
C LEU A 190 15.26 -32.61 52.48
N THR A 191 16.02 -33.10 51.50
CA THR A 191 16.01 -32.54 50.13
C THR A 191 14.63 -32.72 49.50
N THR A 192 14.00 -33.89 49.68
CA THR A 192 12.62 -34.14 49.22
C THR A 192 11.61 -33.16 49.86
N VAL A 193 11.74 -32.87 51.16
CA VAL A 193 10.90 -31.89 51.87
C VAL A 193 11.15 -30.46 51.38
N ASN A 194 12.41 -30.09 51.12
CA ASN A 194 12.76 -28.78 50.57
C ASN A 194 12.18 -28.59 49.15
N ASP A 195 12.29 -29.60 48.29
CA ASP A 195 11.73 -29.59 46.94
C ASP A 195 10.20 -29.50 46.96
N PHE A 196 9.55 -30.28 47.84
CA PHE A 196 8.11 -30.17 48.07
C PHE A 196 7.72 -28.76 48.53
N SER A 197 8.55 -28.14 49.39
CA SER A 197 8.30 -26.80 49.87
C SER A 197 8.37 -25.73 48.77
N GLN A 198 9.43 -25.79 47.96
CA GLN A 198 9.61 -24.87 46.83
C GLN A 198 8.51 -25.03 45.78
N ARG A 199 8.13 -26.27 45.44
CA ARG A 199 7.04 -26.53 44.48
C ARG A 199 5.71 -25.99 44.99
N THR A 200 5.36 -26.26 46.24
CA THR A 200 4.11 -25.79 46.84
C THR A 200 4.09 -24.26 46.97
N SER A 201 5.22 -23.63 47.33
CA SER A 201 5.34 -22.16 47.33
C SER A 201 5.11 -21.56 45.94
N GLY A 202 5.65 -22.17 44.88
CA GLY A 202 5.42 -21.76 43.49
C GLY A 202 3.96 -21.91 43.08
N LEU A 203 3.29 -23.01 43.46
CA LEU A 203 1.87 -23.22 43.20
C LEU A 203 0.99 -22.18 43.92
N ILE A 204 1.32 -21.82 45.16
CA ILE A 204 0.57 -20.80 45.92
C ILE A 204 0.81 -19.39 45.35
N GLN A 205 2.00 -19.09 44.85
CA GLN A 205 2.29 -17.84 44.17
C GLN A 205 1.48 -17.71 42.87
N ALA A 206 1.44 -18.77 42.06
CA ALA A 206 0.59 -18.83 40.87
C ALA A 206 -0.91 -18.72 41.21
N MET A 207 -1.36 -19.32 42.33
CA MET A 207 -2.73 -19.16 42.83
C MET A 207 -3.02 -17.70 43.20
N THR A 208 -2.09 -17.02 43.87
CA THR A 208 -2.24 -15.61 44.28
C THR A 208 -2.33 -14.68 43.08
N GLU A 209 -1.53 -14.93 42.05
CA GLU A 209 -1.58 -14.22 40.77
C GLU A 209 -2.93 -14.41 40.08
N ARG A 210 -3.44 -15.65 40.00
CA ARG A 210 -4.77 -15.94 39.44
C ARG A 210 -5.91 -15.32 40.25
N LEU A 211 -5.80 -15.28 41.58
CA LEU A 211 -6.77 -14.59 42.43
C LEU A 211 -6.75 -13.08 42.22
N GLY A 212 -5.56 -12.51 41.94
CA GLY A 212 -5.42 -11.13 41.48
C GLY A 212 -6.15 -10.89 40.16
N GLN A 213 -5.96 -11.78 39.18
CA GLN A 213 -6.69 -11.72 37.90
C GLN A 213 -8.22 -11.83 38.09
N ILE A 214 -8.69 -12.73 38.96
CA ILE A 214 -10.13 -12.86 39.29
C ILE A 214 -10.68 -11.56 39.89
N ALA A 215 -9.92 -10.88 40.75
CA ALA A 215 -10.34 -9.62 41.33
C ALA A 215 -10.46 -8.52 40.26
N THR A 216 -9.46 -8.39 39.38
CA THR A 216 -9.50 -7.41 38.27
C THR A 216 -10.62 -7.69 37.28
N SER A 217 -10.80 -8.96 36.88
CA SER A 217 -11.94 -9.36 36.02
C SER A 217 -13.30 -9.15 36.71
N GLY A 218 -13.33 -9.22 38.05
CA GLY A 218 -14.49 -8.82 38.83
C GLY A 218 -14.83 -7.35 38.61
N ASP A 219 -13.87 -6.44 38.79
CA ASP A 219 -14.08 -5.00 38.60
C ASP A 219 -14.53 -4.68 37.16
N GLU A 220 -13.95 -5.33 36.15
CA GLU A 220 -14.37 -5.20 34.74
C GLU A 220 -15.83 -5.64 34.52
N LEU A 221 -16.23 -6.79 35.08
CA LEU A 221 -17.62 -7.27 35.01
C LEU A 221 -18.60 -6.35 35.77
N GLY A 222 -18.14 -5.72 36.85
CA GLY A 222 -18.91 -4.72 37.59
C GLY A 222 -19.17 -3.46 36.76
N HIS A 223 -18.12 -2.93 36.11
CA HIS A 223 -18.25 -1.82 35.18
C HIS A 223 -19.17 -2.15 34.00
N PHE A 224 -18.99 -3.32 33.38
CA PHE A 224 -19.84 -3.78 32.29
C PHE A 224 -21.33 -3.88 32.68
N ALA A 225 -21.63 -4.39 33.89
CA ALA A 225 -23.00 -4.44 34.40
C ALA A 225 -23.62 -3.05 34.61
N SER A 226 -22.80 -2.06 35.01
CA SER A 226 -23.23 -0.65 35.11
C SER A 226 -23.51 -0.06 33.73
N GLU A 227 -22.57 -0.21 32.78
CA GLU A 227 -22.72 0.29 31.41
C GLU A 227 -23.93 -0.34 30.70
N ALA A 228 -24.20 -1.63 30.93
CA ALA A 228 -25.39 -2.29 30.39
C ALA A 228 -26.69 -1.67 30.92
N THR A 229 -26.70 -1.18 32.18
CA THR A 229 -27.85 -0.50 32.77
C THR A 229 -28.04 0.89 32.15
N ASP A 230 -26.94 1.65 31.99
CA ASP A 230 -26.97 2.97 31.35
C ASP A 230 -27.36 2.89 29.87
N PHE A 231 -26.90 1.85 29.16
CA PHE A 231 -27.28 1.58 27.78
C PHE A 231 -28.78 1.33 27.63
N VAL A 232 -29.39 0.53 28.53
CA VAL A 232 -30.85 0.30 28.50
C VAL A 232 -31.62 1.61 28.74
N ALA A 233 -31.16 2.48 29.64
CA ALA A 233 -31.78 3.78 29.86
C ALA A 233 -31.71 4.69 28.62
N LEU A 234 -30.61 4.64 27.86
CA LEU A 234 -30.50 5.33 26.58
C LEU A 234 -31.47 4.76 25.52
N VAL A 235 -31.58 3.43 25.46
CA VAL A 235 -32.52 2.74 24.56
C VAL A 235 -33.97 3.08 24.89
N GLU A 236 -34.35 3.18 26.16
CA GLU A 236 -35.67 3.63 26.59
C GLU A 236 -36.00 5.02 26.06
N GLY A 237 -35.06 5.97 26.13
CA GLY A 237 -35.22 7.30 25.54
C GLY A 237 -35.44 7.27 24.02
N GLY A 238 -34.77 6.35 23.32
CA GLY A 238 -34.96 6.10 21.88
C GLY A 238 -36.33 5.50 21.56
N ILE A 239 -36.78 4.53 22.35
CA ILE A 239 -38.12 3.91 22.22
C ILE A 239 -39.21 4.97 22.37
N ASP A 240 -39.05 5.86 23.35
CA ASP A 240 -39.96 6.98 23.61
C ASP A 240 -40.07 7.91 22.39
N ALA A 241 -38.95 8.20 21.73
CA ALA A 241 -38.90 9.02 20.52
C ALA A 241 -39.58 8.32 19.32
N VAL A 242 -39.36 7.01 19.15
CA VAL A 242 -40.03 6.21 18.10
C VAL A 242 -41.54 6.18 18.33
N ARG A 243 -41.99 6.02 19.58
CA ARG A 243 -43.42 6.02 19.95
C ARG A 243 -44.10 7.34 19.62
N ARG A 244 -43.44 8.48 19.90
CA ARG A 244 -43.95 9.81 19.51
C ARG A 244 -44.05 9.95 18.00
N ARG A 245 -43.01 9.59 17.25
CA ARG A 245 -43.04 9.62 15.77
C ARG A 245 -44.11 8.72 15.16
N ALA A 246 -44.33 7.54 15.74
CA ALA A 246 -45.39 6.63 15.32
C ALA A 246 -46.77 7.28 15.51
N THR A 247 -46.97 7.98 16.63
CA THR A 247 -48.21 8.75 16.92
C THR A 247 -48.40 9.89 15.93
N ASP A 248 -47.34 10.65 15.64
CA ASP A 248 -47.39 11.76 14.67
C ASP A 248 -47.70 11.24 13.26
N THR A 249 -47.02 10.17 12.84
CA THR A 249 -47.24 9.51 11.54
C THR A 249 -48.69 9.02 11.41
N ASN A 250 -49.26 8.46 12.48
CA ASN A 250 -50.66 8.05 12.54
C ASN A 250 -51.61 9.24 12.30
N SER A 251 -51.33 10.38 12.96
CA SER A 251 -52.14 11.60 12.80
C SER A 251 -52.06 12.17 11.37
N MET A 252 -50.88 12.14 10.76
CA MET A 252 -50.67 12.58 9.37
C MET A 252 -51.38 11.65 8.39
N ALA A 253 -51.31 10.33 8.60
CA ALA A 253 -52.02 9.35 7.80
C ALA A 253 -53.56 9.56 7.85
N LEU A 254 -54.11 9.89 9.03
CA LEU A 254 -55.53 10.26 9.15
C LEU A 254 -55.87 11.51 8.33
N ALA A 255 -55.03 12.55 8.39
CA ALA A 255 -55.24 13.79 7.63
C ALA A 255 -55.14 13.59 6.11
N VAL A 256 -54.19 12.77 5.65
CA VAL A 256 -54.03 12.41 4.22
C VAL A 256 -55.23 11.60 3.75
N THR A 257 -55.70 10.62 4.54
CA THR A 257 -56.88 9.82 4.20
C THR A 257 -58.13 10.70 4.05
N ALA A 258 -58.37 11.60 5.00
CA ALA A 258 -59.50 12.52 4.96
C ALA A 258 -59.42 13.50 3.76
N THR A 259 -58.22 13.89 3.37
CA THR A 259 -58.00 14.78 2.22
C THR A 259 -58.18 14.05 0.90
N ALA A 260 -57.69 12.81 0.78
CA ALA A 260 -57.90 11.96 -0.38
C ALA A 260 -59.39 11.67 -0.61
N GLN A 261 -60.14 11.36 0.45
CA GLN A 261 -61.61 11.16 0.38
C GLN A 261 -62.35 12.41 -0.12
N ARG A 262 -61.97 13.60 0.36
CA ARG A 262 -62.54 14.86 -0.12
C ARG A 262 -62.17 15.13 -1.58
N GLY A 263 -60.93 14.84 -1.97
CA GLY A 263 -60.48 14.95 -3.36
C GLY A 263 -61.27 14.01 -4.29
N GLU A 264 -61.52 12.77 -3.85
CA GLU A 264 -62.22 11.75 -4.64
C GLU A 264 -63.67 12.18 -4.90
N ALA A 265 -64.34 12.72 -3.88
CA ALA A 265 -65.67 13.30 -4.02
C ALA A 265 -65.71 14.48 -5.02
N LEU A 266 -64.76 15.42 -4.92
CA LEU A 266 -64.68 16.58 -5.82
C LEU A 266 -64.39 16.19 -7.28
N VAL A 267 -63.52 15.21 -7.48
CA VAL A 267 -63.23 14.66 -8.81
C VAL A 267 -64.46 13.94 -9.36
N GLY A 268 -65.16 13.16 -8.54
CA GLY A 268 -66.42 12.51 -8.91
C GLY A 268 -67.49 13.51 -9.37
N ASP A 269 -67.68 14.61 -8.62
CA ASP A 269 -68.58 15.69 -9.00
C ASP A 269 -68.19 16.34 -10.34
N SER A 270 -66.89 16.51 -10.57
CA SER A 270 -66.34 17.10 -11.81
C SER A 270 -66.55 16.18 -13.02
N VAL A 271 -66.31 14.87 -12.85
CA VAL A 271 -66.59 13.84 -13.87
C VAL A 271 -68.07 13.81 -14.21
N GLN A 272 -68.96 13.86 -13.21
CA GLN A 272 -70.39 13.93 -13.43
C GLN A 272 -70.80 15.21 -14.17
N GLY A 273 -70.14 16.34 -13.88
CA GLY A 273 -70.29 17.59 -14.63
C GLY A 273 -69.90 17.45 -16.10
N MET A 274 -68.79 16.77 -16.39
CA MET A 274 -68.32 16.55 -17.77
C MET A 274 -69.26 15.64 -18.57
N TYR A 275 -69.87 14.63 -17.96
CA TYR A 275 -70.91 13.84 -18.61
C TYR A 275 -72.13 14.70 -19.01
N ARG A 276 -72.52 15.67 -18.18
CA ARG A 276 -73.61 16.60 -18.53
C ARG A 276 -73.20 17.50 -19.69
N VAL A 277 -71.96 17.98 -19.72
CA VAL A 277 -71.42 18.78 -20.83
C VAL A 277 -71.40 17.95 -22.12
N GLU A 278 -70.90 16.72 -22.08
CA GLU A 278 -70.90 15.80 -23.21
C GLU A 278 -72.33 15.60 -23.77
N GLU A 279 -73.32 15.39 -22.89
CA GLU A 279 -74.72 15.23 -23.29
C GLU A 279 -75.29 16.51 -23.93
N THR A 280 -75.01 17.69 -23.35
CA THR A 280 -75.45 18.98 -23.90
C THR A 280 -74.82 19.26 -25.26
N VAL A 281 -73.53 18.98 -25.42
CA VAL A 281 -72.78 19.14 -26.68
C VAL A 281 -73.32 18.19 -27.75
N ARG A 282 -73.64 16.93 -27.41
CA ARG A 282 -74.29 15.98 -28.32
C ARG A 282 -75.63 16.53 -28.83
N LYS A 283 -76.49 17.03 -27.94
CA LYS A 283 -77.78 17.63 -28.32
C LYS A 283 -77.61 18.87 -29.21
N ALA A 284 -76.59 19.69 -28.94
CA ALA A 284 -76.26 20.85 -29.77
C ALA A 284 -75.80 20.42 -31.18
N ALA A 285 -75.00 19.35 -31.30
CA ALA A 285 -74.57 18.80 -32.59
C ALA A 285 -75.76 18.35 -33.45
N GLU A 286 -76.70 17.61 -32.86
CA GLU A 286 -77.94 17.16 -33.52
C GLU A 286 -78.78 18.34 -34.05
N LEU A 287 -78.89 19.43 -33.27
CA LEU A 287 -79.60 20.64 -33.69
C LEU A 287 -78.89 21.36 -34.85
N MET A 288 -77.56 21.45 -34.84
CA MET A 288 -76.78 22.08 -35.91
C MET A 288 -76.86 21.30 -37.22
N GLU A 289 -76.82 19.96 -37.16
CA GLU A 289 -76.98 19.10 -38.33
C GLU A 289 -78.36 19.26 -39.00
N MET A 290 -79.42 19.31 -38.17
CA MET A 290 -80.77 19.63 -38.66
C MET A 290 -80.86 21.02 -39.29
N LEU A 291 -80.20 22.03 -38.69
CA LEU A 291 -80.17 23.38 -39.24
C LEU A 291 -79.43 23.44 -40.60
N GLY A 292 -78.33 22.68 -40.73
CA GLY A 292 -77.60 22.51 -41.98
C GLY A 292 -78.48 21.91 -43.09
N THR A 293 -79.24 20.88 -42.76
CA THR A 293 -80.16 20.23 -43.73
C THR A 293 -81.28 21.18 -44.17
N ARG A 294 -81.89 21.91 -43.23
CA ARG A 294 -82.91 22.93 -43.54
C ARG A 294 -82.34 24.06 -44.40
N SER A 295 -81.11 24.50 -44.16
CA SER A 295 -80.44 25.51 -44.99
C SER A 295 -80.16 25.00 -46.41
N MET A 296 -79.87 23.70 -46.58
CA MET A 296 -79.78 23.06 -47.90
C MET A 296 -81.10 23.07 -48.66
N GLU A 297 -82.21 22.78 -47.98
CA GLU A 297 -83.56 22.84 -48.56
C GLU A 297 -83.93 24.26 -48.98
N ILE A 298 -83.67 25.27 -48.13
CA ILE A 298 -83.95 26.67 -48.46
C ILE A 298 -83.19 27.11 -49.70
N GLY A 299 -81.89 26.78 -49.82
CA GLY A 299 -81.14 27.17 -51.02
C GLY A 299 -81.67 26.51 -52.30
N ARG A 300 -82.12 25.24 -52.25
CA ARG A 300 -82.79 24.60 -53.39
C ARG A 300 -84.07 25.34 -53.80
N ILE A 301 -84.85 25.81 -52.82
CA ILE A 301 -86.05 26.62 -53.09
C ILE A 301 -85.65 27.95 -53.75
N VAL A 302 -84.61 28.61 -53.24
CA VAL A 302 -84.09 29.87 -53.79
C VAL A 302 -83.63 29.69 -55.24
N ASP A 303 -82.93 28.60 -55.55
CA ASP A 303 -82.49 28.27 -56.92
C ASP A 303 -83.68 28.08 -57.88
N VAL A 304 -84.74 27.40 -57.43
CA VAL A 304 -85.97 27.24 -58.24
C VAL A 304 -86.68 28.57 -58.45
N ILE A 305 -86.77 29.43 -57.43
CA ILE A 305 -87.38 30.77 -57.58
C ILE A 305 -86.54 31.62 -58.55
N GLN A 306 -85.22 31.53 -58.48
CA GLN A 306 -84.31 32.19 -59.41
C GLN A 306 -84.54 31.72 -60.85
N GLU A 307 -84.66 30.40 -61.08
CA GLU A 307 -84.96 29.84 -62.39
C GLU A 307 -86.32 30.29 -62.92
N ILE A 308 -87.36 30.27 -62.08
CA ILE A 308 -88.70 30.78 -62.44
C ILE A 308 -88.65 32.27 -62.77
N ALA A 309 -87.91 33.07 -61.99
CA ALA A 309 -87.76 34.49 -62.24
C ALA A 309 -87.06 34.75 -63.59
N ASP A 310 -86.00 33.99 -63.91
CA ASP A 310 -85.29 34.11 -65.18
C ASP A 310 -86.14 33.65 -66.38
N GLN A 311 -86.91 32.57 -66.24
CA GLN A 311 -87.89 32.14 -67.24
C GLN A 311 -89.02 33.17 -67.42
N THR A 312 -89.52 33.74 -66.32
CA THR A 312 -90.57 34.76 -66.33
C THR A 312 -90.06 36.03 -67.01
N ASN A 313 -88.79 36.40 -66.78
CA ASN A 313 -88.13 37.52 -67.46
C ASN A 313 -88.04 37.30 -68.97
N LEU A 314 -87.68 36.08 -69.42
CA LEU A 314 -87.64 35.70 -70.84
C LEU A 314 -89.03 35.67 -71.48
N LEU A 315 -90.03 35.13 -70.80
CA LEU A 315 -91.43 35.13 -71.26
C LEU A 315 -91.98 36.55 -71.36
N ALA A 316 -91.67 37.40 -70.37
CA ALA A 316 -92.02 38.81 -70.37
C ALA A 316 -91.34 39.57 -71.52
N LEU A 317 -90.08 39.26 -71.82
CA LEU A 317 -89.37 39.82 -72.97
C LEU A 317 -90.01 39.39 -74.30
N ASN A 318 -90.32 38.10 -74.46
CA ASN A 318 -91.00 37.59 -75.65
C ASN A 318 -92.40 38.20 -75.80
N ALA A 319 -93.15 38.35 -74.70
CA ALA A 319 -94.45 39.01 -74.69
C ALA A 319 -94.33 40.51 -75.04
N ALA A 320 -93.29 41.21 -74.58
CA ALA A 320 -93.02 42.60 -74.93
C ALA A 320 -92.66 42.75 -76.42
N ILE A 321 -91.91 41.81 -77.00
CA ILE A 321 -91.60 41.77 -78.44
C ILE A 321 -92.85 41.52 -79.27
N ILE A 322 -93.68 40.54 -78.90
CA ILE A 322 -94.95 40.25 -79.59
C ILE A 322 -95.92 41.44 -79.48
N ALA A 323 -95.99 42.07 -78.30
CA ALA A 323 -96.78 43.28 -78.09
C ALA A 323 -96.30 44.46 -78.96
N ALA A 324 -94.99 44.59 -79.19
CA ALA A 324 -94.43 45.57 -80.12
C ALA A 324 -94.74 45.22 -81.59
N GLN A 325 -94.74 43.93 -81.95
CA GLN A 325 -95.09 43.44 -83.29
C GLN A 325 -96.58 43.62 -83.64
N ALA A 326 -97.48 43.56 -82.66
CA ALA A 326 -98.93 43.73 -82.84
C ALA A 326 -99.38 45.19 -83.05
N GLY A 327 -98.45 46.16 -83.08
CA GLY A 327 -98.73 47.57 -83.34
C GLY A 327 -99.68 48.21 -82.33
N GLU A 328 -100.58 49.09 -82.79
CA GLU A 328 -101.53 49.83 -81.92
C GLU A 328 -102.42 48.91 -81.06
N HIS A 329 -102.67 47.67 -81.48
CA HIS A 329 -103.47 46.70 -80.71
C HIS A 329 -102.69 46.00 -79.58
N GLY A 330 -101.35 46.05 -79.57
CA GLY A 330 -100.50 45.40 -78.57
C GLY A 330 -100.10 46.29 -77.38
N ARG A 331 -100.39 47.59 -77.42
CA ARG A 331 -99.96 48.58 -76.41
C ARG A 331 -100.30 48.22 -74.95
N PRO A 332 -101.53 47.78 -74.61
CA PRO A 332 -101.88 47.39 -73.24
C PRO A 332 -101.08 46.16 -72.77
N PHE A 333 -100.83 45.19 -73.65
CA PHE A 333 -100.04 44.00 -73.35
C PHE A 333 -98.55 44.32 -73.13
N GLY A 334 -98.01 45.31 -73.86
CA GLY A 334 -96.62 45.74 -73.68
C GLY A 334 -96.34 46.38 -72.31
N VAL A 335 -97.31 47.10 -71.73
CA VAL A 335 -97.19 47.65 -70.36
C VAL A 335 -97.14 46.53 -69.32
N VAL A 336 -98.04 45.55 -69.43
CA VAL A 336 -98.07 44.39 -68.53
C VAL A 336 -96.79 43.55 -68.66
N ALA A 337 -96.31 43.33 -69.87
CA ALA A 337 -95.06 42.60 -70.11
C ALA A 337 -93.84 43.30 -69.48
N ASN A 338 -93.75 44.63 -69.58
CA ASN A 338 -92.69 45.40 -68.92
C ASN A 338 -92.77 45.36 -67.39
N GLU A 339 -93.97 45.35 -66.82
CA GLU A 339 -94.17 45.24 -65.36
C GLU A 339 -93.77 43.84 -64.86
N ILE A 340 -94.17 42.78 -65.56
CA ILE A 340 -93.75 41.40 -65.24
C ILE A 340 -92.23 41.26 -65.35
N ARG A 341 -91.61 41.89 -66.36
CA ARG A 341 -90.15 41.93 -66.52
C ARG A 341 -89.47 42.59 -65.32
N SER A 342 -89.95 43.77 -64.90
CA SER A 342 -89.40 44.48 -63.74
C SER A 342 -89.57 43.67 -62.45
N LEU A 343 -90.72 43.00 -62.27
CA LEU A 343 -90.97 42.12 -61.13
C LEU A 343 -90.02 40.91 -61.13
N ALA A 344 -89.79 40.30 -62.30
CA ALA A 344 -88.85 39.20 -62.45
C ALA A 344 -87.41 39.63 -62.15
N GLU A 345 -86.95 40.77 -62.66
CA GLU A 345 -85.62 41.34 -62.35
C GLU A 345 -85.44 41.63 -60.85
N ARG A 346 -86.48 42.17 -60.18
CA ARG A 346 -86.48 42.39 -58.72
C ARG A 346 -86.47 41.08 -57.94
N THR A 347 -87.18 40.07 -58.44
CA THR A 347 -87.22 38.73 -57.85
C THR A 347 -85.84 38.09 -57.95
N THR A 348 -85.22 38.09 -59.13
CA THR A 348 -83.83 37.62 -59.37
C THR A 348 -82.81 38.30 -58.46
N ARG A 349 -82.92 39.63 -58.25
CA ARG A 349 -82.03 40.33 -57.32
C ARG A 349 -82.22 39.84 -55.87
N SER A 350 -83.48 39.73 -55.44
CA SER A 350 -83.82 39.33 -54.07
C SER A 350 -83.45 37.87 -53.78
N THR A 351 -83.67 36.97 -54.73
CA THR A 351 -83.24 35.56 -54.62
C THR A 351 -81.73 35.42 -54.61
N ARG A 352 -80.99 36.24 -55.37
CA ARG A 352 -79.52 36.25 -55.30
C ARG A 352 -79.01 36.72 -53.93
N GLU A 353 -79.61 37.76 -53.35
CA GLU A 353 -79.29 38.22 -51.98
C GLU A 353 -79.66 37.17 -50.91
N ILE A 354 -80.81 36.50 -51.04
CA ILE A 354 -81.18 35.39 -50.13
C ILE A 354 -80.20 34.23 -50.32
N GLY A 355 -79.79 33.92 -51.54
CA GLY A 355 -78.82 32.88 -51.85
C GLY A 355 -77.45 33.11 -51.20
N THR A 356 -76.95 34.36 -51.21
CA THR A 356 -75.70 34.70 -50.48
C THR A 356 -75.86 34.59 -48.97
N MET A 357 -77.00 35.01 -48.40
CA MET A 357 -77.27 34.83 -46.96
C MET A 357 -77.37 33.35 -46.57
N VAL A 358 -78.06 32.53 -47.35
CA VAL A 358 -78.17 31.09 -47.12
C VAL A 358 -76.81 30.41 -47.20
N THR A 359 -75.96 30.82 -48.15
CA THR A 359 -74.58 30.32 -48.26
C THR A 359 -73.76 30.71 -47.03
N GLY A 360 -73.83 31.97 -46.58
CA GLY A 360 -73.16 32.41 -45.34
C GLY A 360 -73.66 31.68 -44.08
N ILE A 361 -74.95 31.34 -44.01
CA ILE A 361 -75.51 30.53 -42.91
C ILE A 361 -74.95 29.10 -42.97
N ARG A 362 -74.77 28.50 -44.15
CA ARG A 362 -74.17 27.15 -44.29
C ARG A 362 -72.74 27.13 -43.79
N ASP A 363 -71.92 28.09 -44.24
CA ASP A 363 -70.51 28.18 -43.82
C ASP A 363 -70.40 28.37 -42.29
N ALA A 364 -71.30 29.18 -41.70
CA ALA A 364 -71.37 29.37 -40.26
C ALA A 364 -71.81 28.10 -39.50
N VAL A 365 -72.77 27.33 -40.05
CA VAL A 365 -73.20 26.05 -39.47
C VAL A 365 -72.09 25.01 -39.56
N GLU A 366 -71.36 24.92 -40.67
CA GLU A 366 -70.23 23.99 -40.82
C GLU A 366 -69.13 24.29 -39.79
N THR A 367 -68.80 25.57 -39.62
CA THR A 367 -67.86 26.02 -38.58
C THR A 367 -68.37 25.70 -37.16
N ALA A 368 -69.66 25.90 -36.90
CA ALA A 368 -70.26 25.58 -35.60
C ALA A 368 -70.25 24.07 -35.30
N VAL A 369 -70.51 23.22 -36.29
CA VAL A 369 -70.44 21.76 -36.15
C VAL A 369 -69.01 21.31 -35.80
N ALA A 370 -67.99 21.87 -36.47
CA ALA A 370 -66.59 21.59 -36.14
C ALA A 370 -66.24 21.97 -34.69
N LEU A 371 -66.64 23.16 -34.22
CA LEU A 371 -66.41 23.59 -32.84
C LEU A 371 -67.15 22.74 -31.80
N VAL A 372 -68.38 22.31 -32.10
CA VAL A 372 -69.15 21.41 -31.23
C VAL A 372 -68.51 20.03 -31.14
N GLN A 373 -67.96 19.52 -32.25
CA GLN A 373 -67.24 18.24 -32.25
C GLN A 373 -65.94 18.32 -31.43
N GLU A 374 -65.18 19.41 -31.57
CA GLU A 374 -64.01 19.66 -30.72
C GLU A 374 -64.39 19.74 -29.24
N GLY A 375 -65.47 20.45 -28.90
CA GLY A 375 -66.00 20.51 -27.53
C GLY A 375 -66.40 19.15 -26.97
N ARG A 376 -66.91 18.24 -27.82
CA ARG A 376 -67.25 16.86 -27.43
C ARG A 376 -65.99 16.07 -27.10
N GLU A 377 -64.98 16.13 -27.96
CA GLU A 377 -63.70 15.45 -27.73
C GLU A 377 -63.00 15.96 -26.46
N GLN A 378 -63.03 17.27 -26.20
CA GLN A 378 -62.51 17.86 -24.97
C GLN A 378 -63.28 17.39 -23.72
N ALA A 379 -64.61 17.27 -23.78
CA ALA A 379 -65.41 16.76 -22.67
C ALA A 379 -65.10 15.27 -22.37
N THR A 380 -64.99 14.43 -23.40
CA THR A 380 -64.60 13.02 -23.25
C THR A 380 -63.19 12.88 -22.68
N ALA A 381 -62.23 13.70 -23.13
CA ALA A 381 -60.88 13.74 -22.57
C ALA A 381 -60.89 14.19 -21.09
N GLY A 382 -61.77 15.12 -20.72
CA GLY A 382 -62.01 15.56 -19.34
C GLY A 382 -62.51 14.46 -18.42
N VAL A 383 -63.47 13.63 -18.88
CA VAL A 383 -63.95 12.44 -18.15
C VAL A 383 -62.79 11.47 -17.89
N ALA A 384 -62.02 11.12 -18.93
CA ALA A 384 -60.90 10.19 -18.82
C ALA A 384 -59.76 10.71 -17.92
N LEU A 385 -59.56 12.04 -17.84
CA LEU A 385 -58.62 12.64 -16.89
C LEU A 385 -59.15 12.54 -15.45
N GLY A 386 -60.44 12.78 -15.24
CA GLY A 386 -61.07 12.66 -13.93
C GLY A 386 -61.06 11.24 -13.38
N ASP A 387 -61.33 10.22 -14.21
CA ASP A 387 -61.26 8.82 -13.79
C ASP A 387 -59.83 8.44 -13.32
N ARG A 388 -58.80 8.87 -14.04
CA ARG A 388 -57.39 8.66 -13.64
C ARG A 388 -57.04 9.38 -12.34
N ALA A 389 -57.59 10.58 -12.12
CA ALA A 389 -57.39 11.31 -10.87
C ALA A 389 -58.09 10.61 -9.68
N ALA A 390 -59.28 10.03 -9.89
CA ALA A 390 -59.99 9.24 -8.89
C ALA A 390 -59.22 7.95 -8.53
N GLU A 391 -58.67 7.25 -9.53
CA GLU A 391 -57.83 6.07 -9.32
C GLU A 391 -56.59 6.39 -8.47
N ALA A 392 -55.87 7.47 -8.80
CA ALA A 392 -54.69 7.92 -8.03
C ALA A 392 -55.03 8.25 -6.57
N LEU A 393 -56.21 8.84 -6.31
CA LEU A 393 -56.68 9.11 -4.95
C LEU A 393 -57.04 7.81 -4.20
N GLY A 394 -57.57 6.82 -4.90
CA GLY A 394 -57.78 5.46 -4.39
C GLY A 394 -56.48 4.74 -4.02
N GLU A 395 -55.42 4.92 -4.81
CA GLU A 395 -54.08 4.41 -4.49
C GLU A 395 -53.51 5.08 -3.23
N ILE A 396 -53.63 6.40 -3.10
CA ILE A 396 -53.20 7.14 -1.89
C ILE A 396 -53.89 6.57 -0.64
N ARG A 397 -55.20 6.30 -0.70
CA ARG A 397 -55.93 5.68 0.41
C ARG A 397 -55.37 4.31 0.77
N THR A 398 -55.07 3.48 -0.23
CA THR A 398 -54.51 2.13 -0.03
C THR A 398 -53.12 2.18 0.60
N ILE A 399 -52.26 3.09 0.14
CA ILE A 399 -50.93 3.33 0.73
C ILE A 399 -51.06 3.78 2.20
N THR A 400 -52.02 4.65 2.48
CA THR A 400 -52.25 5.15 3.84
C THR A 400 -52.77 4.05 4.78
N GLN A 401 -53.60 3.12 4.28
CA GLN A 401 -54.00 1.91 5.02
C GLN A 401 -52.82 0.99 5.38
N ARG A 402 -51.87 0.80 4.46
CA ARG A 402 -50.64 0.07 4.76
C ARG A 402 -49.77 0.79 5.80
N THR A 403 -49.80 2.13 5.77
CA THR A 403 -49.09 2.97 6.74
C THR A 403 -49.65 2.78 8.16
N PHE A 404 -50.97 2.68 8.34
CA PHE A 404 -51.59 2.36 9.63
C PHE A 404 -51.11 1.02 10.20
N ALA A 405 -51.13 -0.04 9.38
CA ALA A 405 -50.66 -1.36 9.81
C ALA A 405 -49.17 -1.36 10.20
N ALA A 406 -48.33 -0.60 9.49
CA ALA A 406 -46.92 -0.45 9.82
C ALA A 406 -46.69 0.31 11.13
N VAL A 407 -47.49 1.35 11.40
CA VAL A 407 -47.45 2.09 12.66
C VAL A 407 -47.85 1.20 13.84
N GLU A 408 -48.92 0.41 13.72
CA GLU A 408 -49.33 -0.55 14.76
C GLU A 408 -48.25 -1.59 15.06
N ALA A 409 -47.63 -2.15 14.01
CA ALA A 409 -46.51 -3.09 14.17
C ALA A 409 -45.31 -2.44 14.88
N THR A 410 -45.01 -1.18 14.57
CA THR A 410 -43.92 -0.43 15.21
C THR A 410 -44.21 -0.21 16.70
N VAL A 411 -45.45 0.13 17.06
CA VAL A 411 -45.86 0.29 18.47
C VAL A 411 -45.75 -1.03 19.23
N ALA A 412 -46.20 -2.14 18.63
CA ALA A 412 -46.08 -3.46 19.25
C ALA A 412 -44.61 -3.87 19.49
N GLU A 413 -43.72 -3.59 18.53
CA GLU A 413 -42.28 -3.88 18.69
C GLU A 413 -41.64 -3.01 19.77
N THR A 414 -42.02 -1.73 19.88
CA THR A 414 -41.50 -0.87 20.95
C THR A 414 -41.84 -1.39 22.35
N GLN A 415 -43.05 -1.92 22.56
CA GLN A 415 -43.45 -2.53 23.84
C GLN A 415 -42.66 -3.80 24.16
N ARG A 416 -42.34 -4.60 23.13
CA ARG A 416 -41.54 -5.81 23.27
C ARG A 416 -40.10 -5.47 23.67
N LEU A 417 -39.52 -4.42 23.08
CA LEU A 417 -38.17 -3.95 23.41
C LEU A 417 -38.08 -3.42 24.85
N GLU A 418 -39.11 -2.71 25.35
CA GLU A 418 -39.17 -2.28 26.76
C GLU A 418 -39.14 -3.47 27.73
N ALA A 419 -39.95 -4.51 27.47
CA ALA A 419 -39.97 -5.71 28.31
C ALA A 419 -38.63 -6.47 28.31
N GLN A 420 -37.93 -6.47 27.16
CA GLN A 420 -36.58 -7.03 27.06
C GLN A 420 -35.56 -6.20 27.82
N GLY A 421 -35.62 -4.86 27.73
CA GLY A 421 -34.77 -3.94 28.49
C GLY A 421 -34.85 -4.18 30.00
N ALA A 422 -36.06 -4.30 30.55
CA ALA A 422 -36.26 -4.60 31.97
C ALA A 422 -35.60 -5.93 32.40
N THR A 423 -35.63 -6.94 31.53
CA THR A 423 -34.99 -8.25 31.80
C THR A 423 -33.46 -8.13 31.83
N VAL A 424 -32.89 -7.29 30.95
CA VAL A 424 -31.44 -7.03 30.89
C VAL A 424 -30.98 -6.29 32.14
N VAL A 425 -31.71 -5.27 32.59
CA VAL A 425 -31.40 -4.55 33.84
C VAL A 425 -31.38 -5.49 35.04
N GLU A 426 -32.37 -6.38 35.16
CA GLU A 426 -32.41 -7.36 36.25
C GLU A 426 -31.24 -8.35 36.18
N ALA A 427 -30.85 -8.78 34.98
CA ALA A 427 -29.70 -9.65 34.78
C ALA A 427 -28.39 -8.94 35.16
N SER A 428 -28.19 -7.68 34.76
CA SER A 428 -27.02 -6.88 35.11
C SER A 428 -26.90 -6.68 36.63
N GLN A 429 -28.00 -6.41 37.33
CA GLN A 429 -28.01 -6.32 38.79
C GLN A 429 -27.69 -7.67 39.48
N ARG A 430 -28.04 -8.81 38.86
CA ARG A 430 -27.64 -10.13 39.36
C ARG A 430 -26.16 -10.39 39.14
N VAL A 431 -25.59 -9.96 38.01
CA VAL A 431 -24.15 -10.08 37.70
C VAL A 431 -23.34 -9.22 38.66
N ALA A 432 -23.72 -7.95 38.85
CA ALA A 432 -23.03 -7.02 39.75
C ALA A 432 -22.92 -7.57 41.20
N ARG A 433 -24.03 -8.14 41.73
CA ARG A 433 -24.01 -8.77 43.06
C ARG A 433 -23.11 -10.02 43.12
N ARG A 434 -23.13 -10.85 42.07
CA ARG A 434 -22.28 -12.06 41.99
C ARG A 434 -20.80 -11.71 41.93
N VAL A 435 -20.47 -10.65 41.20
CA VAL A 435 -19.12 -10.12 41.09
C VAL A 435 -18.62 -9.71 42.45
N GLU A 436 -19.38 -8.91 43.20
CA GLU A 436 -19.02 -8.47 44.55
C GLU A 436 -18.72 -9.63 45.51
N ASP A 437 -19.50 -10.72 45.42
CA ASP A 437 -19.25 -11.93 46.21
C ASP A 437 -17.95 -12.63 45.78
N ILE A 438 -17.67 -12.71 44.47
CA ILE A 438 -16.46 -13.34 43.92
C ILE A 438 -15.20 -12.55 44.29
N THR A 439 -15.20 -11.22 44.16
CA THR A 439 -14.05 -10.38 44.54
C THR A 439 -13.76 -10.50 46.03
N ARG A 440 -14.79 -10.53 46.87
CA ARG A 440 -14.65 -10.74 48.32
C ARG A 440 -13.99 -12.08 48.65
N MET A 441 -14.48 -13.18 48.06
CA MET A 441 -13.88 -14.51 48.25
C MET A 441 -12.43 -14.57 47.73
N ALA A 442 -12.13 -13.89 46.63
CA ALA A 442 -10.77 -13.86 46.07
C ALA A 442 -9.79 -13.15 47.01
N ILE A 443 -10.21 -12.05 47.65
CA ILE A 443 -9.42 -11.33 48.65
C ILE A 443 -9.16 -12.22 49.88
N GLU A 444 -10.17 -12.92 50.38
CA GLU A 444 -10.02 -13.86 51.51
C GLU A 444 -9.07 -15.02 51.17
N GLN A 445 -9.18 -15.63 49.99
CA GLN A 445 -8.25 -16.67 49.55
C GLN A 445 -6.81 -16.16 49.36
N SER A 446 -6.63 -14.92 48.89
CA SER A 446 -5.31 -14.29 48.76
C SER A 446 -4.63 -14.13 50.13
N ALA A 447 -5.39 -13.79 51.17
CA ALA A 447 -4.87 -13.72 52.54
C ALA A 447 -4.42 -15.11 53.04
N ASN A 448 -5.25 -16.14 52.84
CA ASN A 448 -4.91 -17.52 53.21
C ASN A 448 -3.68 -18.06 52.45
N ALA A 449 -3.55 -17.73 51.16
CA ALA A 449 -2.40 -18.09 50.34
C ALA A 449 -1.09 -17.49 50.90
N ARG A 450 -1.10 -16.23 51.34
CA ARG A 450 0.09 -15.60 51.96
C ARG A 450 0.52 -16.30 53.25
N ASP A 451 -0.44 -16.72 54.08
CA ASP A 451 -0.13 -17.48 55.29
C ASP A 451 0.48 -18.85 54.97
N LEU A 452 0.00 -19.53 53.93
CA LEU A 452 0.58 -20.78 53.46
C LEU A 452 2.01 -20.59 52.95
N VAL A 453 2.30 -19.53 52.17
CA VAL A 453 3.68 -19.22 51.73
C VAL A 453 4.60 -19.06 52.94
N ARG A 454 4.16 -18.35 53.98
CA ARG A 454 4.95 -18.19 55.22
C ARG A 454 5.22 -19.54 55.91
N GLN A 455 4.22 -20.43 55.98
CA GLN A 455 4.39 -21.77 56.54
C GLN A 455 5.34 -22.64 55.70
N MET A 456 5.26 -22.57 54.37
CA MET A 456 6.15 -23.31 53.47
C MET A 456 7.59 -22.81 53.56
N GLN A 457 7.80 -21.49 53.59
CA GLN A 457 9.12 -20.89 53.79
C GLN A 457 9.75 -21.31 55.12
N GLU A 458 8.96 -21.34 56.20
CA GLU A 458 9.42 -21.83 57.49
C GLU A 458 9.78 -23.32 57.44
N MET A 459 8.97 -24.15 56.76
CA MET A 459 9.28 -25.57 56.56
C MET A 459 10.54 -25.78 55.71
N GLY A 460 10.75 -24.96 54.69
CA GLY A 460 11.98 -24.96 53.88
C GLY A 460 13.20 -24.55 54.71
N ARG A 461 13.07 -23.51 55.55
CA ARG A 461 14.13 -23.05 56.46
C ARG A 461 14.48 -24.10 57.50
N VAL A 462 13.48 -24.77 58.09
CA VAL A 462 13.67 -25.88 59.03
C VAL A 462 14.30 -27.08 58.32
N GLY A 463 13.84 -27.42 57.12
CA GLY A 463 14.40 -28.50 56.30
C GLY A 463 15.86 -28.26 55.91
N GLN A 464 16.19 -27.07 55.44
CA GLN A 464 17.58 -26.66 55.13
C GLN A 464 18.44 -26.60 56.39
N GLY A 465 17.93 -26.07 57.50
CA GLY A 465 18.65 -26.06 58.77
C GLY A 465 18.92 -27.45 59.32
N ALA A 466 17.97 -28.38 59.15
CA ALA A 466 18.13 -29.79 59.51
C ALA A 466 19.08 -30.51 58.54
N ALA A 467 19.01 -30.22 57.24
CA ALA A 467 19.89 -30.82 56.22
C ALA A 467 21.32 -30.33 56.41
N GLN A 468 21.53 -29.04 56.65
CA GLN A 468 22.83 -28.48 56.99
C GLN A 468 23.38 -29.07 58.28
N LYS A 469 22.56 -29.32 59.29
CA LYS A 469 23.00 -30.00 60.53
C LYS A 469 23.31 -31.47 60.29
N ALA A 470 22.49 -32.20 59.53
CA ALA A 470 22.68 -33.60 59.21
C ALA A 470 23.90 -33.80 58.29
N GLU A 471 24.08 -32.94 57.28
CA GLU A 471 25.27 -32.86 56.46
C GLU A 471 26.48 -32.42 57.27
N ALA A 472 26.38 -31.42 58.14
CA ALA A 472 27.48 -31.04 59.02
C ALA A 472 27.83 -32.16 59.98
N GLN A 473 26.87 -32.99 60.40
CA GLN A 473 27.10 -34.13 61.28
C GLN A 473 27.60 -35.36 60.51
N ALA A 474 27.22 -35.54 59.25
CA ALA A 474 27.70 -36.59 58.35
C ALA A 474 29.09 -36.24 57.81
N ARG A 475 29.35 -34.97 57.54
CA ARG A 475 30.66 -34.38 57.28
C ARG A 475 31.47 -34.43 58.55
N THR A 476 30.97 -34.08 59.73
CA THR A 476 31.70 -34.29 60.99
C THR A 476 31.97 -35.77 61.19
N GLY A 477 31.05 -36.68 60.86
CA GLY A 477 31.27 -38.12 60.97
C GLY A 477 32.29 -38.66 59.98
N ARG A 478 32.25 -38.20 58.73
CA ARG A 478 33.22 -38.50 57.68
C ARG A 478 34.56 -37.81 57.92
N ASP A 479 34.59 -36.58 58.39
CA ASP A 479 35.74 -35.78 58.78
C ASP A 479 36.32 -36.33 60.07
N LEU A 480 35.56 -36.92 60.98
CA LEU A 480 36.10 -37.62 62.14
C LEU A 480 36.64 -38.99 61.71
N SER A 481 36.00 -39.67 60.75
CA SER A 481 36.40 -41.00 60.26
C SER A 481 37.62 -40.90 59.38
N GLU A 482 37.62 -39.88 58.53
CA GLU A 482 38.72 -39.43 57.72
C GLU A 482 39.74 -38.67 58.55
N ALA A 483 39.43 -37.91 59.61
CA ALA A 483 40.45 -37.35 60.50
C ALA A 483 41.07 -38.42 61.37
N VAL A 484 40.40 -39.56 61.59
CA VAL A 484 40.89 -40.75 62.29
C VAL A 484 41.73 -41.63 61.35
N MET A 485 41.27 -41.85 60.12
CA MET A 485 42.01 -42.58 59.09
C MET A 485 43.14 -41.75 58.50
N ARG A 486 42.98 -40.44 58.29
CA ARG A 486 44.05 -39.44 58.11
C ARG A 486 44.73 -39.09 59.43
N LEU A 487 44.26 -39.50 60.61
CA LEU A 487 45.12 -39.43 61.79
C LEU A 487 46.18 -40.50 61.64
N SER A 488 45.75 -41.75 61.45
CA SER A 488 46.65 -42.87 61.26
C SER A 488 47.46 -42.76 59.97
N ALA A 489 46.84 -42.28 58.88
CA ALA A 489 47.52 -42.06 57.60
C ALA A 489 48.28 -40.75 57.57
N ALA A 490 47.81 -39.62 58.12
CA ALA A 490 48.54 -38.34 58.27
C ALA A 490 49.41 -38.23 59.51
N LEU A 491 49.55 -39.26 60.34
CA LEU A 491 50.74 -39.45 61.18
C LEU A 491 51.92 -39.88 60.31
N GLU A 492 51.64 -40.76 59.35
CA GLU A 492 52.59 -41.22 58.35
C GLU A 492 52.71 -40.24 57.15
N GLU A 493 51.65 -39.51 56.84
CA GLU A 493 51.56 -38.46 55.84
C GLU A 493 51.94 -37.10 56.41
N LEU A 494 51.85 -36.74 57.71
CA LEU A 494 52.50 -35.51 58.24
C LEU A 494 54.02 -35.64 58.15
N ARG A 495 54.53 -36.87 58.21
CA ARG A 495 55.92 -37.20 57.89
C ARG A 495 56.24 -36.97 56.41
N GLN A 496 55.30 -37.20 55.49
CA GLN A 496 55.42 -36.98 54.03
C GLN A 496 54.95 -35.60 53.54
N ALA A 497 54.07 -34.91 54.28
CA ALA A 497 53.38 -33.67 53.97
C ALA A 497 54.16 -32.48 54.53
N HIS A 498 55.02 -32.69 55.52
CA HIS A 498 56.13 -31.76 55.74
C HIS A 498 57.04 -31.67 54.49
N LEU A 499 57.12 -32.74 53.68
CA LEU A 499 57.82 -32.74 52.39
C LEU A 499 56.93 -32.27 51.21
N VAL A 500 55.61 -32.47 51.24
CA VAL A 500 54.66 -32.02 50.19
C VAL A 500 54.11 -30.60 50.39
N LEU A 501 54.01 -30.04 51.60
CA LEU A 501 53.66 -28.62 51.82
C LEU A 501 54.72 -27.70 51.22
N THR A 502 55.97 -28.16 51.19
CA THR A 502 57.09 -27.56 50.43
C THR A 502 56.88 -27.64 48.90
N ARG A 503 56.04 -28.57 48.40
CA ARG A 503 55.60 -28.69 47.00
C ARG A 503 54.25 -28.00 46.71
N GLY A 504 53.31 -27.93 47.66
CA GLY A 504 52.00 -27.27 47.51
C GLY A 504 52.11 -25.75 47.40
N ASP A 505 53.11 -25.17 48.05
CA ASP A 505 53.53 -23.79 47.84
C ASP A 505 53.99 -23.50 46.39
N ALA A 506 54.36 -24.55 45.64
CA ALA A 506 54.66 -24.49 44.20
C ALA A 506 53.41 -24.67 43.31
N SER A 507 52.37 -25.37 43.78
CA SER A 507 51.14 -25.63 43.01
C SER A 507 50.11 -24.49 43.10
N ILE A 508 50.00 -23.81 44.26
CA ILE A 508 49.22 -22.54 44.35
C ILE A 508 49.82 -21.48 43.41
N ARG A 509 51.14 -21.52 43.20
CA ARG A 509 51.86 -20.73 42.19
C ARG A 509 51.46 -21.09 40.75
N GLU A 510 50.97 -22.30 40.51
CA GLU A 510 50.63 -22.86 39.20
C GLU A 510 49.16 -22.63 38.82
N GLU A 511 48.21 -22.75 39.75
CA GLU A 511 46.80 -22.37 39.49
C GLU A 511 46.62 -20.87 39.29
N VAL A 512 47.38 -20.06 40.04
CA VAL A 512 47.46 -18.61 39.82
C VAL A 512 48.10 -18.29 38.46
N ALA A 513 48.96 -19.17 37.94
CA ALA A 513 49.49 -19.07 36.58
C ALA A 513 48.45 -19.43 35.50
N GLN A 514 47.49 -20.29 35.79
CA GLN A 514 46.39 -20.66 34.88
C GLN A 514 45.38 -19.51 34.68
N VAL A 515 44.97 -18.84 35.77
CA VAL A 515 44.08 -17.66 35.70
C VAL A 515 44.75 -16.49 34.96
N ARG A 516 46.07 -16.35 35.12
CA ARG A 516 46.90 -15.44 34.33
C ARG A 516 46.91 -15.82 32.84
N GLU A 517 46.87 -17.11 32.52
CA GLU A 517 46.88 -17.62 31.14
C GLU A 517 45.54 -17.41 30.43
N ASP A 518 44.41 -17.51 31.13
CA ASP A 518 43.09 -17.21 30.58
C ASP A 518 42.88 -15.71 30.33
N ALA A 519 43.34 -14.84 31.24
CA ALA A 519 43.37 -13.40 31.00
C ALA A 519 44.27 -13.03 29.80
N ARG A 520 45.41 -13.71 29.64
CA ARG A 520 46.26 -13.60 28.44
C ARG A 520 45.58 -14.14 27.19
N ARG A 521 44.75 -15.19 27.28
CA ARG A 521 43.98 -15.73 26.16
C ARG A 521 42.95 -14.73 25.64
N VAL A 522 42.23 -14.05 26.52
CA VAL A 522 41.29 -12.97 26.15
C VAL A 522 42.03 -11.80 25.50
N ILE A 523 43.19 -11.41 26.03
CA ILE A 523 44.05 -10.39 25.40
C ILE A 523 44.49 -10.83 24.00
N ARG A 524 44.92 -12.09 23.82
CA ARG A 524 45.31 -12.64 22.51
C ARG A 524 44.16 -12.71 21.50
N ILE A 525 42.93 -12.98 21.96
CA ILE A 525 41.74 -12.99 21.10
C ILE A 525 41.39 -11.54 20.69
N GLY A 526 41.45 -10.59 21.61
CA GLY A 526 41.29 -9.17 21.32
C GLY A 526 42.34 -8.65 20.34
N ASP A 527 43.62 -8.97 20.54
CA ASP A 527 44.71 -8.65 19.61
C ASP A 527 44.56 -9.38 18.26
N GLY A 528 43.86 -10.52 18.22
CA GLY A 528 43.54 -11.26 17.00
C GLY A 528 42.42 -10.60 16.20
N LEU A 529 41.37 -10.12 16.88
CA LEU A 529 40.30 -9.31 16.31
C LEU A 529 40.84 -7.98 15.75
N ASP A 530 41.69 -7.29 16.52
CA ASP A 530 42.33 -6.03 16.08
C ASP A 530 43.16 -6.25 14.81
N ARG A 531 43.99 -7.32 14.78
CA ARG A 531 44.73 -7.72 13.58
C ARG A 531 43.84 -8.13 12.40
N THR A 532 42.68 -8.72 12.65
CA THR A 532 41.74 -9.11 11.59
C THR A 532 41.04 -7.88 11.02
N VAL A 533 40.70 -6.91 11.86
CA VAL A 533 40.16 -5.60 11.44
C VAL A 533 41.22 -4.79 10.69
N ASP A 534 42.48 -4.84 11.11
CA ASP A 534 43.62 -4.25 10.39
C ASP A 534 43.84 -4.93 9.04
N GLN A 535 43.78 -6.28 8.98
CA GLN A 535 43.90 -7.03 7.74
C GLN A 535 42.74 -6.73 6.80
N LEU A 536 41.49 -6.72 7.30
CA LEU A 536 40.33 -6.29 6.53
C LEU A 536 40.53 -4.87 6.01
N SER A 537 40.98 -3.94 6.85
CA SER A 537 41.27 -2.56 6.43
C SER A 537 42.35 -2.51 5.34
N HIS A 538 43.38 -3.35 5.43
CA HIS A 538 44.44 -3.47 4.43
C HIS A 538 43.93 -4.08 3.12
N GLU A 539 43.12 -5.14 3.17
CA GLU A 539 42.45 -5.73 2.01
C GLU A 539 41.46 -4.75 1.38
N THR A 540 40.78 -3.95 2.18
CA THR A 540 39.88 -2.88 1.72
C THR A 540 40.69 -1.79 1.00
N ALA A 541 41.82 -1.36 1.56
CA ALA A 541 42.72 -0.40 0.93
C ALA A 541 43.36 -0.95 -0.36
N SER A 542 43.69 -2.24 -0.39
CA SER A 542 44.25 -2.89 -1.59
C SER A 542 43.19 -3.07 -2.68
N LEU A 543 41.95 -3.39 -2.32
CA LEU A 543 40.82 -3.42 -3.24
C LEU A 543 40.50 -2.01 -3.76
N GLU A 544 40.60 -1.00 -2.90
CA GLU A 544 40.45 0.41 -3.28
C GLU A 544 41.53 0.82 -4.30
N ALA A 545 42.79 0.44 -4.07
CA ALA A 545 43.89 0.69 -5.01
C ALA A 545 43.69 0.02 -6.38
N GLU A 546 43.14 -1.21 -6.41
CA GLU A 546 42.89 -1.92 -7.67
C GLU A 546 41.68 -1.34 -8.42
N VAL A 547 40.67 -0.83 -7.70
CA VAL A 547 39.54 -0.12 -8.29
C VAL A 547 39.93 1.28 -8.79
N PHE A 548 40.89 1.96 -8.15
CA PHE A 548 41.44 3.25 -8.61
C PHE A 548 42.19 3.17 -9.94
N ARG A 549 42.57 1.98 -10.42
CA ARG A 549 43.08 1.79 -11.79
C ARG A 549 42.01 2.09 -12.84
N PHE A 550 40.73 1.97 -12.50
CA PHE A 550 39.63 2.29 -13.39
C PHE A 550 39.24 3.77 -13.25
N GLN A 551 39.37 4.54 -14.34
CA GLN A 551 38.94 5.94 -14.35
C GLN A 551 37.44 5.99 -14.62
N LEU A 552 36.67 6.36 -13.59
CA LEU A 552 35.25 6.67 -13.71
C LEU A 552 35.07 8.14 -14.13
N PRO A 553 33.93 8.47 -14.78
CA PRO A 553 33.58 9.85 -15.06
C PRO A 553 33.62 10.70 -13.77
N GLN A 554 34.32 11.83 -13.79
CA GLN A 554 34.35 12.75 -12.65
C GLN A 554 33.01 13.47 -12.53
N ALA A 555 32.47 13.49 -11.31
CA ALA A 555 31.24 14.19 -10.99
C ALA A 555 31.39 15.69 -11.29
N ARG A 556 30.46 16.24 -12.08
CA ARG A 556 30.45 17.65 -12.47
C ARG A 556 29.15 18.29 -12.00
N PRO A 557 29.22 19.47 -11.36
CA PRO A 557 28.04 20.28 -11.13
C PRO A 557 27.44 20.74 -12.46
N GLY A 558 26.12 20.74 -12.52
CA GLY A 558 25.34 21.33 -13.59
C GLY A 558 24.42 20.36 -14.31
N GLY A 559 23.59 20.92 -15.19
CA GLY A 559 22.73 20.16 -16.08
C GLY A 559 21.30 19.96 -15.55
N ALA A 560 20.42 19.57 -16.45
CA ALA A 560 19.02 19.28 -16.18
C ALA A 560 18.72 17.80 -16.45
N LEU A 561 17.91 17.18 -15.60
CA LEU A 561 17.48 15.79 -15.76
C LEU A 561 15.98 15.73 -16.04
N ARG A 562 15.59 15.13 -17.16
CA ARG A 562 14.18 14.89 -17.54
C ARG A 562 13.77 13.48 -17.13
N VAL A 563 12.83 13.38 -16.20
CA VAL A 563 12.42 12.13 -15.56
C VAL A 563 10.99 11.78 -15.95
N GLY A 564 10.74 10.57 -16.46
CA GLY A 564 9.39 10.08 -16.71
C GLY A 564 8.81 9.37 -15.49
N LEU A 565 7.63 9.81 -15.04
CA LEU A 565 6.84 9.15 -14.01
C LEU A 565 5.51 8.66 -14.60
N HIS A 566 5.01 7.51 -14.13
CA HIS A 566 3.76 6.92 -14.60
C HIS A 566 2.72 6.90 -13.47
N GLN A 567 1.42 7.02 -13.80
CA GLN A 567 0.29 7.10 -12.85
C GLN A 567 0.06 8.48 -12.24
N ALA A 568 -0.41 9.37 -13.12
CA ALA A 568 -0.81 10.74 -12.88
C ALA A 568 -2.18 10.95 -12.17
N ALA A 569 -2.80 9.94 -11.54
CA ALA A 569 -4.11 10.16 -10.90
C ALA A 569 -3.96 10.93 -9.57
N SER A 570 -3.06 10.45 -8.70
CA SER A 570 -2.75 11.07 -7.41
C SER A 570 -1.95 12.38 -7.57
N LEU A 571 -1.07 12.44 -8.59
CA LEU A 571 -0.20 13.57 -8.91
C LEU A 571 -0.89 14.81 -9.49
N ARG A 572 -2.11 14.67 -10.04
CA ARG A 572 -2.91 15.81 -10.51
C ARG A 572 -3.50 16.64 -9.36
N ASN A 573 -3.49 16.10 -8.14
CA ASN A 573 -3.87 16.85 -6.95
C ASN A 573 -2.68 17.68 -6.46
N ARG A 574 -2.89 18.98 -6.17
CA ARG A 574 -1.86 19.86 -5.62
C ARG A 574 -1.31 19.39 -4.26
N GLN A 575 -2.06 18.57 -3.52
CA GLN A 575 -1.58 17.93 -2.28
C GLN A 575 -0.49 16.88 -2.51
N ALA A 576 -0.23 16.46 -3.76
CA ALA A 576 0.69 15.37 -4.06
C ALA A 576 2.16 15.66 -3.73
N VAL A 577 2.54 16.94 -3.59
CA VAL A 577 3.89 17.32 -3.17
C VAL A 577 4.03 17.42 -1.65
N ASP A 578 2.95 17.38 -0.88
CA ASP A 578 3.03 17.36 0.57
C ASP A 578 3.49 15.96 1.04
N PRO A 579 4.53 15.87 1.89
CA PRO A 579 4.99 14.58 2.43
C PRO A 579 3.88 13.79 3.11
N LEU A 580 2.87 14.45 3.69
CA LEU A 580 1.74 13.79 4.38
C LEU A 580 0.81 12.99 3.47
N PHE A 581 0.87 13.20 2.15
CA PHE A 581 0.03 12.52 1.17
C PHE A 581 0.87 11.72 0.15
N SER A 582 2.18 11.65 0.36
CA SER A 582 3.15 10.98 -0.53
C SER A 582 3.24 9.46 -0.25
N VAL A 583 2.11 8.76 -0.38
CA VAL A 583 1.96 7.33 -0.04
C VAL A 583 2.34 6.37 -1.17
N GLU A 584 2.73 6.89 -2.33
CA GLU A 584 3.19 6.09 -3.48
C GLU A 584 4.70 6.26 -3.67
N ASN A 585 5.40 5.22 -4.13
CA ASN A 585 6.86 5.27 -4.24
C ASN A 585 7.38 6.42 -5.15
N GLN A 586 6.74 6.69 -6.30
CA GLN A 586 7.14 7.81 -7.16
C GLN A 586 6.79 9.19 -6.55
N LEU A 587 5.80 9.27 -5.65
CA LEU A 587 5.54 10.47 -4.85
C LEU A 587 6.61 10.66 -3.76
N ALA A 588 7.03 9.58 -3.11
CA ALA A 588 8.14 9.60 -2.16
C ALA A 588 9.44 10.09 -2.81
N GLU A 589 9.72 9.68 -4.05
CA GLU A 589 10.83 10.17 -4.86
C GLU A 589 10.78 11.70 -5.07
N LEU A 590 9.59 12.25 -5.38
CA LEU A 590 9.38 13.70 -5.53
C LEU A 590 9.49 14.44 -4.19
N SER A 591 8.89 13.89 -3.14
CA SER A 591 8.86 14.50 -1.81
C SER A 591 10.27 14.58 -1.21
N ALA A 592 11.08 13.52 -1.35
CA ALA A 592 12.47 13.50 -0.91
C ALA A 592 13.36 14.52 -1.63
N CYS A 593 12.96 15.02 -2.81
CA CYS A 593 13.65 16.12 -3.46
C CYS A 593 13.44 17.45 -2.71
N ILE A 594 12.29 17.63 -2.06
CA ILE A 594 11.87 18.90 -1.45
C ILE A 594 12.09 18.89 0.07
N PHE A 595 11.90 17.76 0.75
CA PHE A 595 11.91 17.65 2.20
C PHE A 595 12.98 16.65 2.68
N SER A 596 13.62 16.95 3.82
CA SER A 596 14.55 16.04 4.49
C SER A 596 13.90 15.44 5.75
N GLY A 597 14.36 14.26 6.15
CA GLY A 597 13.88 13.55 7.34
C GLY A 597 14.79 13.79 8.55
N LEU A 598 14.36 13.33 9.74
CA LEU A 598 15.25 13.30 10.90
C LEU A 598 16.36 12.26 10.70
N VAL A 599 15.95 11.10 10.22
CA VAL A 599 16.82 9.97 9.90
C VAL A 599 16.48 9.47 8.49
N ARG A 600 17.38 8.69 7.90
CA ARG A 600 17.19 8.09 6.57
C ARG A 600 17.61 6.63 6.61
N LEU A 601 16.97 5.79 5.79
CA LEU A 601 17.39 4.40 5.62
C LEU A 601 18.36 4.28 4.44
N GLU A 602 19.60 3.86 4.63
CA GLU A 602 20.54 3.48 3.56
C GLU A 602 20.67 1.97 3.50
N ASP A 603 20.07 1.36 2.46
CA ASP A 603 20.21 -0.07 2.16
C ASP A 603 19.91 -0.97 3.39
N GLY A 604 18.82 -0.66 4.11
CA GLY A 604 18.39 -1.37 5.32
C GLY A 604 18.97 -0.83 6.63
N VAL A 605 19.92 0.10 6.57
CA VAL A 605 20.59 0.66 7.76
C VAL A 605 20.11 2.07 8.03
N LEU A 606 19.74 2.35 9.28
CA LEU A 606 19.40 3.71 9.70
C LEU A 606 20.65 4.58 9.78
N VAL A 607 20.61 5.75 9.13
CA VAL A 607 21.68 6.74 9.14
C VAL A 607 21.14 8.13 9.52
N PRO A 608 21.98 8.99 10.13
CA PRO A 608 21.64 10.39 10.38
C PRO A 608 21.23 11.14 9.11
N ASP A 609 20.19 11.98 9.21
CA ASP A 609 19.82 12.97 8.19
C ASP A 609 19.82 14.38 8.84
N MET A 610 18.68 15.04 9.04
CA MET A 610 18.65 16.33 9.76
C MET A 610 18.95 16.21 11.25
N ALA A 611 18.68 15.06 11.87
CA ALA A 611 19.22 14.73 13.18
C ALA A 611 20.67 14.24 12.99
N GLU A 612 21.64 14.89 13.64
CA GLU A 612 23.05 14.49 13.58
C GLU A 612 23.31 13.18 14.35
N ARG A 613 22.51 12.93 15.39
CA ARG A 613 22.48 11.69 16.17
C ARG A 613 21.13 11.55 16.87
N TRP A 614 20.87 10.36 17.38
CA TRP A 614 19.75 10.08 18.27
C TRP A 614 20.19 9.17 19.41
N ASP A 615 19.52 9.27 20.55
CA ASP A 615 19.65 8.33 21.66
C ASP A 615 18.32 7.58 21.79
N ALA A 616 18.37 6.25 21.83
CA ALA A 616 17.22 5.41 22.16
C ALA A 616 17.47 4.78 23.54
N ASP A 617 16.49 4.88 24.43
CA ASP A 617 16.64 4.27 25.75
C ASP A 617 16.54 2.74 25.67
N PRO A 618 17.09 1.98 26.64
CA PRO A 618 17.07 0.52 26.60
C PRO A 618 15.66 -0.09 26.60
N SER A 619 14.63 0.66 27.02
CA SER A 619 13.24 0.21 26.99
C SER A 619 12.55 0.42 25.63
N ALA A 620 13.22 1.08 24.67
CA ALA A 620 12.67 1.45 23.36
C ALA A 620 11.34 2.24 23.45
N ARG A 621 11.19 3.03 24.51
CA ARG A 621 10.01 3.90 24.75
C ARG A 621 10.36 5.38 24.66
N ARG A 622 11.65 5.74 24.67
CA ARG A 622 12.10 7.13 24.63
C ARG A 622 13.19 7.30 23.60
N TYR A 623 12.98 8.25 22.70
CA TYR A 623 13.88 8.58 21.60
C TYR A 623 14.20 10.06 21.63
N ARG A 624 15.47 10.41 21.75
CA ARG A 624 15.93 11.80 21.74
C ARG A 624 16.70 12.08 20.46
N PHE A 625 16.28 13.08 19.71
CA PHE A 625 16.89 13.52 18.46
C PHE A 625 17.64 14.83 18.68
N TYR A 626 18.88 14.87 18.19
CA TYR A 626 19.71 16.07 18.21
C TYR A 626 19.83 16.59 16.77
N LEU A 627 19.27 17.77 16.51
CA LEU A 627 19.17 18.37 15.19
C LEU A 627 20.47 19.10 14.84
N ARG A 628 20.84 19.02 13.55
CA ARG A 628 21.96 19.79 13.00
C ARG A 628 21.70 21.29 13.14
N ARG A 629 22.71 22.02 13.61
CA ARG A 629 22.68 23.48 13.63
C ARG A 629 22.91 24.06 12.24
N GLY A 630 22.25 25.18 11.94
CA GLY A 630 22.43 25.90 10.67
C GLY A 630 21.62 25.36 9.49
N VAL A 631 20.74 24.38 9.70
CA VAL A 631 19.81 23.92 8.66
C VAL A 631 18.75 25.01 8.43
N THR A 632 18.54 25.39 7.17
CA THR A 632 17.52 26.35 6.78
C THR A 632 16.49 25.73 5.84
N PHE A 633 15.25 26.16 5.99
CA PHE A 633 14.20 25.96 4.99
C PHE A 633 14.54 26.70 3.68
N HIS A 634 13.86 26.35 2.60
CA HIS A 634 14.03 26.98 1.28
C HIS A 634 13.75 28.48 1.25
N ASP A 635 12.98 28.98 2.22
CA ASP A 635 12.67 30.41 2.43
C ASP A 635 13.75 31.17 3.23
N GLY A 636 14.79 30.47 3.70
CA GLY A 636 15.88 31.01 4.50
C GLY A 636 15.63 31.02 6.02
N THR A 637 14.45 30.61 6.48
CA THR A 637 14.19 30.48 7.93
C THR A 637 14.94 29.29 8.51
N MET A 638 15.43 29.40 9.74
CA MET A 638 16.13 28.29 10.41
C MET A 638 15.15 27.21 10.83
N LEU A 639 15.56 25.95 10.67
CA LEU A 639 14.85 24.78 11.21
C LEU A 639 15.11 24.67 12.72
N THR A 640 14.05 24.45 13.50
CA THR A 640 14.11 24.19 14.93
C THR A 640 13.33 22.92 15.30
N ALA A 641 13.53 22.42 16.53
CA ALA A 641 12.76 21.31 17.07
C ALA A 641 11.25 21.58 17.15
N VAL A 642 10.84 22.86 17.24
CA VAL A 642 9.42 23.26 17.19
C VAL A 642 8.81 22.97 15.82
N ASP A 643 9.55 23.21 14.73
CA ASP A 643 9.05 22.92 13.38
C ASP A 643 8.87 21.41 13.17
N VAL A 644 9.77 20.61 13.74
CA VAL A 644 9.65 19.14 13.74
C VAL A 644 8.39 18.72 14.49
N LYS A 645 8.18 19.22 15.71
CA LYS A 645 6.97 18.93 16.51
C LYS A 645 5.70 19.29 15.73
N HIS A 646 5.62 20.50 15.19
CA HIS A 646 4.45 20.94 14.43
C HIS A 646 4.16 20.07 13.20
N HIS A 647 5.19 19.61 12.48
CA HIS A 647 4.98 18.71 11.34
C HIS A 647 4.44 17.34 11.78
N LEU A 648 5.00 16.76 12.85
CA LEU A 648 4.52 15.48 13.38
C LEU A 648 3.09 15.61 13.95
N GLU A 649 2.74 16.73 14.56
CA GLU A 649 1.35 17.04 14.96
C GLU A 649 0.44 17.23 13.75
N ARG A 650 0.92 17.85 12.66
CA ARG A 650 0.17 17.99 11.39
C ARG A 650 -0.15 16.63 10.77
N LEU A 651 0.75 15.64 10.90
CA LEU A 651 0.51 14.27 10.44
C LEU A 651 -0.69 13.62 11.14
N MET A 652 -0.87 13.90 12.44
CA MET A 652 -1.93 13.33 13.27
C MET A 652 -3.22 14.17 13.29
N ASP A 653 -3.18 15.40 12.79
CA ASP A 653 -4.32 16.33 12.85
C ASP A 653 -5.53 15.79 12.08
N PRO A 654 -6.70 15.59 12.75
CA PRO A 654 -7.90 15.08 12.09
C PRO A 654 -8.42 15.99 10.97
N ALA A 655 -8.13 17.29 11.00
CA ALA A 655 -8.51 18.23 9.93
C ALA A 655 -7.70 18.03 8.65
N VAL A 656 -6.44 17.57 8.76
CA VAL A 656 -5.55 17.32 7.62
C VAL A 656 -5.96 16.04 6.88
N ARG A 657 -6.49 15.04 7.61
CA ARG A 657 -6.91 13.74 7.04
C ARG A 657 -5.76 13.02 6.31
N SER A 658 -4.55 13.06 6.86
CA SER A 658 -3.42 12.30 6.32
C SER A 658 -3.75 10.80 6.28
N PRO A 659 -3.42 10.07 5.20
CA PRO A 659 -3.59 8.62 5.13
C PRO A 659 -2.83 7.86 6.23
N ASP A 660 -1.67 8.37 6.65
CA ASP A 660 -0.75 7.70 7.59
C ASP A 660 -0.88 8.24 9.02
N ARG A 661 -2.01 8.86 9.38
CA ARG A 661 -2.20 9.48 10.71
C ARG A 661 -1.97 8.52 11.89
N SER A 662 -2.20 7.21 11.71
CA SER A 662 -2.03 6.19 12.74
C SER A 662 -0.56 5.78 12.95
N LEU A 663 0.37 6.22 12.10
CA LEU A 663 1.79 5.90 12.18
C LEU A 663 2.41 6.28 13.54
N LEU A 664 1.91 7.36 14.16
CA LEU A 664 2.35 7.88 15.45
C LEU A 664 1.33 7.68 16.57
N GLU A 665 0.34 6.80 16.40
CA GLU A 665 -0.70 6.58 17.41
C GLU A 665 -0.12 6.15 18.76
N ASP A 666 1.01 5.44 18.78
CA ASP A 666 1.69 4.92 19.99
C ASP A 666 2.42 5.99 20.80
N VAL A 667 2.55 7.22 20.29
CA VAL A 667 3.16 8.34 21.01
C VAL A 667 2.25 8.78 22.17
N GLU A 668 2.83 9.08 23.33
CA GLU A 668 2.06 9.56 24.49
C GLU A 668 1.22 10.81 24.11
N GLY A 669 -0.09 10.80 24.38
CA GLY A 669 -1.00 11.91 24.06
C GLY A 669 -1.48 11.98 22.59
N ALA A 670 -1.01 11.09 21.70
CA ALA A 670 -1.37 11.12 20.28
C ALA A 670 -2.86 10.82 19.99
N PRO A 671 -3.52 9.83 20.62
CA PRO A 671 -4.97 9.60 20.44
C PRO A 671 -5.83 10.71 21.02
N GLU A 672 -5.44 11.32 22.15
CA GLU A 672 -6.12 12.47 22.73
C GLU A 672 -6.06 13.65 21.75
N TYR A 673 -4.91 13.90 21.14
CA TYR A 673 -4.77 14.90 20.09
C TYR A 673 -5.58 14.55 18.83
N SER A 674 -5.47 13.31 18.33
CA SER A 674 -6.14 12.85 17.10
C SER A 674 -7.67 12.82 17.22
N SER A 675 -8.20 12.68 18.43
CA SER A 675 -9.63 12.76 18.74
C SER A 675 -10.13 14.18 19.04
N GLY A 676 -9.22 15.17 19.08
CA GLY A 676 -9.54 16.58 19.38
C GLY A 676 -9.74 16.87 20.87
N LEU A 677 -9.38 15.93 21.76
CA LEU A 677 -9.44 16.09 23.22
C LEU A 677 -8.22 16.85 23.79
N ALA A 678 -7.10 16.87 23.08
CA ALA A 678 -5.89 17.62 23.42
C ALA A 678 -5.50 18.61 22.31
N ARG A 679 -4.80 19.69 22.68
CA ARG A 679 -4.33 20.72 21.73
C ARG A 679 -2.92 20.46 21.18
N GLU A 680 -2.16 19.60 21.83
CA GLU A 680 -0.80 19.23 21.46
C GLU A 680 -0.55 17.77 21.84
N VAL A 681 0.50 17.18 21.28
CA VAL A 681 0.92 15.81 21.59
C VAL A 681 1.96 15.82 22.70
N THR A 682 1.56 15.42 23.91
CA THR A 682 2.41 15.51 25.11
C THR A 682 3.68 14.66 25.06
N GLY A 683 3.67 13.59 24.26
CA GLY A 683 4.81 12.71 24.05
C GLY A 683 5.87 13.28 23.12
N ILE A 684 5.61 14.40 22.43
CA ILE A 684 6.58 15.11 21.58
C ILE A 684 7.02 16.38 22.32
N GLU A 685 8.16 16.30 22.97
CA GLU A 685 8.68 17.35 23.85
C GLU A 685 9.89 18.05 23.22
N VAL A 686 9.79 19.37 23.08
CA VAL A 686 10.91 20.21 22.63
C VAL A 686 11.73 20.59 23.87
N LEU A 687 12.94 20.04 23.98
CA LEU A 687 13.84 20.30 25.11
C LEU A 687 14.63 21.61 24.92
N ASP A 688 15.04 21.88 23.68
CA ASP A 688 15.68 23.12 23.26
C ASP A 688 15.51 23.32 21.73
N GLU A 689 16.04 24.41 21.17
CA GLU A 689 15.92 24.74 19.73
C GLU A 689 16.39 23.62 18.79
N SER A 690 17.32 22.78 19.25
CA SER A 690 17.95 21.71 18.47
C SER A 690 17.72 20.31 19.05
N THR A 691 16.89 20.15 20.09
CA THR A 691 16.70 18.85 20.75
C THR A 691 15.22 18.57 20.95
N LEU A 692 14.78 17.42 20.44
CA LEU A 692 13.41 16.89 20.59
C LEU A 692 13.47 15.52 21.28
N GLU A 693 12.56 15.26 22.20
CA GLU A 693 12.32 13.94 22.78
C GLU A 693 10.93 13.43 22.39
N ILE A 694 10.85 12.17 21.96
CA ILE A 694 9.60 11.46 21.67
C ILE A 694 9.45 10.29 22.64
N ARG A 695 8.29 10.23 23.30
CA ARG A 695 7.92 9.19 24.28
C ARG A 695 6.76 8.36 23.77
N LEU A 696 6.90 7.04 23.89
CA LEU A 696 5.93 6.03 23.46
C LEU A 696 5.25 5.39 24.66
N ARG A 697 3.96 5.05 24.51
CA ARG A 697 3.20 4.30 25.52
C ARG A 697 3.67 2.86 25.67
N GLU A 698 4.17 2.28 24.59
CA GLU A 698 4.69 0.92 24.53
C GLU A 698 6.04 0.89 23.81
N PRO A 699 6.92 -0.10 24.08
CA PRO A 699 8.18 -0.25 23.38
C PRO A 699 7.93 -0.47 21.89
N LYS A 700 8.77 0.10 21.01
CA LYS A 700 8.65 -0.13 19.58
C LYS A 700 10.02 -0.21 18.91
N ALA A 701 10.52 -1.42 18.74
CA ALA A 701 11.88 -1.67 18.22
C ALA A 701 12.15 -1.03 16.85
N PHE A 702 11.09 -0.80 16.06
CA PHE A 702 11.17 -0.22 14.72
C PHE A 702 10.75 1.27 14.64
N PHE A 703 10.66 1.97 15.77
CA PHE A 703 10.20 3.38 15.79
C PHE A 703 11.10 4.31 14.96
N LEU A 704 12.42 4.11 14.99
CA LEU A 704 13.35 4.93 14.21
C LEU A 704 13.15 4.75 12.69
N GLN A 705 12.74 3.56 12.25
CA GLN A 705 12.39 3.29 10.86
C GLN A 705 11.14 4.09 10.45
N LEU A 706 10.19 4.29 11.36
CA LEU A 706 9.04 5.17 11.11
C LEU A 706 9.48 6.63 10.90
N MET A 707 10.50 7.08 11.63
CA MET A 707 11.08 8.43 11.49
C MET A 707 11.92 8.62 10.22
N ALA A 708 12.11 7.54 9.44
CA ALA A 708 12.75 7.57 8.13
C ALA A 708 11.73 7.63 6.97
N LEU A 709 10.43 7.55 7.27
CA LEU A 709 9.37 7.56 6.26
C LEU A 709 9.12 8.97 5.72
N THR A 710 8.68 9.04 4.46
CA THR A 710 8.36 10.31 3.77
C THR A 710 7.36 11.16 4.54
N ALA A 711 6.33 10.55 5.14
CA ALA A 711 5.33 11.26 5.94
C ALA A 711 5.93 12.02 7.14
N THR A 712 7.09 11.58 7.63
CA THR A 712 7.83 12.21 8.74
C THR A 712 8.93 13.17 8.28
N ALA A 713 9.11 13.36 6.97
CA ALA A 713 9.97 14.39 6.42
C ALA A 713 9.38 15.78 6.71
N VAL A 714 10.18 16.67 7.28
CA VAL A 714 9.66 17.90 7.91
C VAL A 714 9.33 18.94 6.85
N ALA A 715 8.07 19.34 6.83
CA ALA A 715 7.58 20.43 6.01
C ALA A 715 7.00 21.54 6.87
N LYS A 716 7.31 22.79 6.53
CA LYS A 716 6.76 23.99 7.17
C LYS A 716 5.71 24.61 6.25
N VAL A 717 4.61 25.07 6.83
CA VAL A 717 3.63 25.90 6.12
C VAL A 717 3.99 27.36 6.40
N ASP A 718 4.29 28.13 5.37
CA ASP A 718 4.59 29.56 5.51
C ASP A 718 3.33 30.41 5.75
N GLY A 719 3.51 31.71 6.00
CA GLY A 719 2.40 32.64 6.24
C GLY A 719 1.44 32.83 5.05
N ALA A 720 1.80 32.36 3.86
CA ALA A 720 0.96 32.35 2.66
C ALA A 720 0.29 30.99 2.41
N GLY A 721 0.49 30.01 3.30
CA GLY A 721 -0.06 28.66 3.17
C GLY A 721 0.73 27.75 2.22
N LYS A 722 1.95 28.13 1.83
CA LYS A 722 2.81 27.31 0.96
C LYS A 722 3.69 26.37 1.78
N LEU A 723 3.88 25.14 1.28
CA LEU A 723 4.81 24.19 1.86
C LEU A 723 6.25 24.54 1.50
N VAL A 724 7.10 24.58 2.52
CA VAL A 724 8.53 24.88 2.45
C VAL A 724 9.29 23.74 3.08
N GLY A 725 10.31 23.23 2.37
CA GLY A 725 11.14 22.11 2.84
C GLY A 725 12.58 22.53 3.09
N THR A 726 13.40 21.54 3.46
CA THR A 726 14.85 21.66 3.73
C THR A 726 15.70 20.84 2.75
N GLY A 727 15.05 20.20 1.78
CA GLY A 727 15.64 19.21 0.88
C GLY A 727 16.55 19.79 -0.21
N PRO A 728 17.14 18.89 -1.03
CA PRO A 728 18.15 19.21 -2.04
C PRO A 728 17.66 20.09 -3.20
N PHE A 729 16.36 20.06 -3.50
CA PHE A 729 15.73 20.83 -4.56
C PHE A 729 14.54 21.63 -4.05
N ARG A 730 14.19 22.69 -4.77
CA ARG A 730 13.09 23.61 -4.47
C ARG A 730 12.06 23.54 -5.58
N LEU A 731 10.79 23.46 -5.22
CA LEU A 731 9.70 23.41 -6.19
C LEU A 731 9.55 24.77 -6.91
N VAL A 732 9.71 24.76 -8.24
CA VAL A 732 9.57 25.93 -9.11
C VAL A 732 8.18 25.98 -9.73
N GLY A 733 7.67 24.85 -10.22
CA GLY A 733 6.39 24.79 -10.91
C GLY A 733 5.74 23.41 -10.84
N LEU A 734 4.41 23.42 -10.74
CA LEU A 734 3.55 22.23 -10.75
C LEU A 734 2.47 22.43 -11.83
N GLU A 735 2.70 21.84 -12.99
CA GLU A 735 1.81 21.82 -14.15
C GLU A 735 1.12 20.45 -14.25
N PRO A 736 -0.04 20.33 -14.94
CA PRO A 736 -0.78 19.06 -15.02
C PRO A 736 0.00 17.87 -15.60
N ASP A 737 1.01 18.13 -16.44
CA ASP A 737 1.84 17.15 -17.11
C ASP A 737 3.33 17.23 -16.71
N ARG A 738 3.70 18.16 -15.82
CA ARG A 738 5.10 18.41 -15.47
C ARG A 738 5.31 18.98 -14.06
N VAL A 739 6.34 18.51 -13.37
CA VAL A 739 6.85 19.10 -12.11
C VAL A 739 8.28 19.59 -12.33
N VAL A 740 8.56 20.84 -12.01
CA VAL A 740 9.88 21.45 -12.19
C VAL A 740 10.46 21.82 -10.84
N MET A 741 11.70 21.40 -10.58
CA MET A 741 12.46 21.73 -9.38
C MET A 741 13.85 22.26 -9.73
N GLU A 742 14.36 23.18 -8.94
CA GLU A 742 15.71 23.71 -9.07
C GLU A 742 16.56 23.34 -7.84
N ARG A 743 17.89 23.35 -8.01
CA ARG A 743 18.82 23.12 -6.91
C ARG A 743 18.58 24.08 -5.74
N ASN A 744 18.66 23.55 -4.51
CA ASN A 744 18.76 24.34 -3.29
C ASN A 744 20.24 24.68 -3.03
N PRO A 745 20.70 25.93 -3.24
CA PRO A 745 22.09 26.30 -3.00
C PRO A 745 22.46 26.32 -1.51
N ALA A 746 21.46 26.42 -0.62
CA ALA A 746 21.62 26.41 0.83
C ALA A 746 21.42 25.00 1.42
N TYR A 747 21.41 23.95 0.58
CA TYR A 747 21.26 22.58 1.08
C TYR A 747 22.40 22.24 2.05
N TRP A 748 22.03 21.76 3.22
CA TRP A 748 22.93 21.60 4.36
C TRP A 748 23.94 20.45 4.18
N ARG A 749 23.69 19.50 3.25
CA ARG A 749 24.67 18.47 2.87
C ARG A 749 25.60 19.04 1.79
N GLY A 750 26.81 19.41 2.20
CA GLY A 750 27.84 19.92 1.29
C GLY A 750 28.17 18.93 0.16
N GLY A 751 28.43 19.46 -1.04
CA GLY A 751 28.86 18.69 -2.22
C GLY A 751 27.73 18.11 -3.09
N ILE A 752 26.47 18.19 -2.64
CA ILE A 752 25.27 17.76 -3.38
C ILE A 752 24.11 18.76 -3.18
N PRO A 753 23.04 18.71 -3.99
CA PRO A 753 22.97 18.01 -5.27
C PRO A 753 23.87 18.68 -6.32
N LEU A 754 24.31 17.88 -7.30
CA LEU A 754 25.14 18.37 -8.41
C LEU A 754 24.30 18.90 -9.57
N LEU A 755 23.09 18.39 -9.76
CA LEU A 755 22.16 18.84 -10.81
C LEU A 755 21.64 20.26 -10.54
N ASP A 756 21.49 21.06 -11.59
CA ASP A 756 20.87 22.39 -11.48
C ASP A 756 19.34 22.30 -11.44
N ARG A 757 18.78 21.32 -12.17
CA ARG A 757 17.34 21.26 -12.43
C ARG A 757 16.83 19.83 -12.61
N LEU A 758 15.63 19.57 -12.10
CA LEU A 758 14.85 18.35 -12.34
C LEU A 758 13.55 18.71 -13.05
N GLU A 759 13.22 17.99 -14.11
CA GLU A 759 11.94 18.09 -14.82
C GLU A 759 11.26 16.72 -14.84
N PHE A 760 10.24 16.54 -14.00
CA PHE A 760 9.44 15.33 -13.98
C PHE A 760 8.27 15.45 -14.96
N HIS A 761 8.21 14.57 -15.95
CA HIS A 761 7.12 14.48 -16.92
C HIS A 761 6.11 13.42 -16.46
N LEU A 762 4.85 13.81 -16.33
CA LEU A 762 3.76 12.96 -15.85
C LEU A 762 3.08 12.26 -17.02
N LEU A 763 3.15 10.93 -17.07
CA LEU A 763 2.77 10.14 -18.25
C LEU A 763 1.64 9.16 -17.97
N GLU A 764 0.83 8.90 -19.00
CA GLU A 764 -0.39 8.09 -18.88
C GLU A 764 -0.10 6.58 -18.85
N SER A 765 1.00 6.13 -19.48
CA SER A 765 1.40 4.72 -19.51
C SER A 765 2.91 4.53 -19.32
N ARG A 766 3.31 3.41 -18.70
CA ARG A 766 4.73 3.02 -18.61
C ARG A 766 5.34 2.83 -20.00
N ASP A 767 4.56 2.29 -20.94
CA ASP A 767 4.99 2.13 -22.33
C ASP A 767 5.22 3.47 -23.03
N GLN A 768 4.47 4.51 -22.68
CA GLN A 768 4.74 5.87 -23.15
C GLN A 768 6.04 6.43 -22.54
N ALA A 769 6.30 6.17 -21.25
CA ALA A 769 7.55 6.57 -20.60
C ALA A 769 8.77 5.92 -21.25
N VAL A 770 8.71 4.61 -21.49
CA VAL A 770 9.77 3.87 -22.20
C VAL A 770 9.95 4.41 -23.63
N ARG A 771 8.86 4.62 -24.38
CA ARG A 771 8.95 5.20 -25.74
C ARG A 771 9.61 6.58 -25.74
N ARG A 772 9.22 7.47 -24.82
CA ARG A 772 9.81 8.81 -24.72
C ARG A 772 11.27 8.79 -24.30
N LEU A 773 11.70 7.81 -23.50
CA LEU A 773 13.12 7.58 -23.21
C LEU A 773 13.88 7.16 -24.48
N LEU A 774 13.33 6.22 -25.26
CA LEU A 774 13.92 5.76 -26.52
C LEU A 774 13.99 6.87 -27.57
N ASP A 775 13.00 7.76 -27.61
CA ASP A 775 12.95 8.92 -28.50
C ASP A 775 13.86 10.08 -28.05
N GLY A 776 14.58 9.94 -26.92
CA GLY A 776 15.48 10.97 -26.36
C GLY A 776 14.76 12.17 -25.72
N GLN A 777 13.45 12.05 -25.49
CA GLN A 777 12.64 13.08 -24.82
C GLN A 777 12.80 13.06 -23.30
N LEU A 778 13.19 11.92 -22.73
CA LEU A 778 13.49 11.71 -21.31
C LEU A 778 14.91 11.20 -21.13
N ASP A 779 15.47 11.44 -19.96
CA ASP A 779 16.80 10.98 -19.56
C ASP A 779 16.73 9.78 -18.60
N LEU A 780 15.67 9.69 -17.78
CA LEU A 780 15.46 8.63 -16.80
C LEU A 780 13.98 8.25 -16.71
N VAL A 781 13.68 6.98 -16.50
CA VAL A 781 12.35 6.48 -16.13
C VAL A 781 12.49 5.57 -14.91
N SER A 782 11.82 5.92 -13.80
CA SER A 782 11.79 5.11 -12.57
C SER A 782 10.60 4.16 -12.55
N PHE A 783 10.66 3.16 -11.66
CA PHE A 783 9.54 2.26 -11.35
C PHE A 783 8.98 1.46 -12.56
N LEU A 784 9.88 0.78 -13.28
CA LEU A 784 9.59 -0.11 -14.38
C LEU A 784 9.44 -1.58 -13.91
N PRO A 785 8.29 -2.23 -14.13
CA PRO A 785 8.14 -3.69 -14.02
C PRO A 785 9.00 -4.42 -15.06
N THR A 786 9.25 -5.72 -14.84
CA THR A 786 10.15 -6.47 -15.74
C THR A 786 9.68 -6.51 -17.19
N VAL A 787 8.37 -6.59 -17.46
CA VAL A 787 7.87 -6.67 -18.85
C VAL A 787 8.28 -5.45 -19.69
N GLN A 788 8.33 -4.25 -19.10
CA GLN A 788 8.80 -3.05 -19.80
C GLN A 788 10.31 -3.07 -20.08
N THR A 789 11.08 -3.89 -19.36
CA THR A 789 12.52 -4.01 -19.58
C THR A 789 12.89 -4.78 -20.84
N GLU A 790 11.93 -5.53 -21.41
CA GLU A 790 12.09 -6.29 -22.66
C GLU A 790 11.73 -5.47 -23.91
N ALA A 791 11.38 -4.19 -23.74
CA ALA A 791 11.07 -3.30 -24.85
C ALA A 791 12.27 -3.15 -25.80
N LYS A 792 12.05 -3.44 -27.09
CA LYS A 792 13.08 -3.34 -28.13
C LYS A 792 13.67 -1.93 -28.19
N GLY A 793 15.00 -1.84 -28.17
CA GLY A 793 15.76 -0.60 -28.13
C GLY A 793 16.18 -0.18 -26.73
N LEU A 794 15.58 -0.72 -25.66
CA LEU A 794 15.94 -0.37 -24.29
C LEU A 794 17.30 -0.96 -23.88
N GLU A 795 17.77 -2.00 -24.58
CA GLU A 795 19.06 -2.65 -24.39
C GLU A 795 20.29 -1.73 -24.52
N VAL A 796 20.13 -0.56 -25.14
CA VAL A 796 21.19 0.46 -25.30
C VAL A 796 21.30 1.40 -24.10
N HIS A 797 20.26 1.44 -23.26
CA HIS A 797 20.17 2.26 -22.06
C HIS A 797 20.70 1.53 -20.82
N GLN A 798 21.04 2.30 -19.79
CA GLN A 798 21.38 1.73 -18.50
C GLN A 798 20.10 1.24 -17.82
N LEU A 799 20.04 -0.06 -17.52
CA LEU A 799 18.99 -0.67 -16.73
C LEU A 799 19.52 -1.05 -15.34
N VAL A 800 18.87 -0.56 -14.28
CA VAL A 800 19.14 -0.93 -12.88
C VAL A 800 17.93 -1.65 -12.29
N ALA A 801 18.17 -2.56 -11.36
CA ALA A 801 17.13 -3.36 -10.70
C ALA A 801 17.36 -3.39 -9.19
N SER A 802 16.28 -3.39 -8.41
CA SER A 802 16.29 -3.62 -6.97
C SER A 802 15.23 -4.66 -6.59
N THR A 803 15.48 -5.37 -5.50
CA THR A 803 14.51 -6.22 -4.81
C THR A 803 13.91 -5.43 -3.66
N THR A 804 13.10 -4.42 -3.97
CA THR A 804 12.32 -3.70 -2.97
C THR A 804 11.32 -4.70 -2.37
N PRO A 805 11.36 -4.95 -1.05
CA PRO A 805 10.53 -5.98 -0.42
C PRO A 805 9.05 -5.73 -0.74
N SER A 806 8.48 -6.62 -1.54
CA SER A 806 7.12 -6.51 -2.03
C SER A 806 6.50 -7.87 -2.27
N THR A 807 5.19 -7.95 -2.19
CA THR A 807 4.43 -9.17 -2.46
C THR A 807 3.19 -8.83 -3.27
N ALA A 808 3.09 -9.41 -4.47
CA ALA A 808 1.84 -9.45 -5.23
C ALA A 808 0.95 -10.57 -4.69
N PHE A 809 -0.35 -10.34 -4.56
CA PHE A 809 -1.29 -11.30 -3.97
C PHE A 809 -2.70 -11.21 -4.56
N VAL A 810 -3.49 -12.26 -4.32
CA VAL A 810 -4.96 -12.22 -4.45
C VAL A 810 -5.55 -11.92 -3.06
N GLY A 811 -6.33 -10.84 -2.96
CA GLY A 811 -7.09 -10.47 -1.78
C GLY A 811 -8.54 -10.93 -1.88
N LEU A 812 -9.10 -11.37 -0.76
CA LEU A 812 -10.47 -11.87 -0.63
C LEU A 812 -11.15 -11.18 0.55
N ASN A 813 -12.44 -10.85 0.42
CA ASN A 813 -13.25 -10.38 1.53
C ASN A 813 -13.78 -11.59 2.32
N LEU A 814 -13.19 -11.87 3.47
CA LEU A 814 -13.54 -13.00 4.34
C LEU A 814 -14.86 -12.79 5.09
N ASN A 815 -15.49 -11.62 4.99
CA ASN A 815 -16.87 -11.43 5.47
C ASN A 815 -17.92 -11.96 4.49
N GLU A 816 -17.54 -12.27 3.25
CA GLU A 816 -18.46 -12.70 2.20
C GLU A 816 -18.33 -14.21 1.90
N ALA A 817 -19.47 -14.87 1.74
CA ALA A 817 -19.49 -16.24 1.23
C ALA A 817 -19.14 -16.23 -0.27
N PRO A 818 -18.36 -17.21 -0.78
CA PRO A 818 -17.84 -18.38 -0.05
C PRO A 818 -16.41 -18.18 0.53
N TYR A 819 -15.86 -16.97 0.53
CA TYR A 819 -14.47 -16.70 0.96
C TYR A 819 -14.28 -16.74 2.49
N ASN A 820 -15.36 -16.61 3.25
CA ASN A 820 -15.37 -16.83 4.69
C ASN A 820 -14.94 -18.27 5.09
N ASP A 821 -15.10 -19.27 4.19
CA ASP A 821 -14.65 -20.64 4.41
C ASP A 821 -13.17 -20.83 4.04
N VAL A 822 -12.34 -21.20 5.02
CA VAL A 822 -10.90 -21.46 4.84
C VAL A 822 -10.61 -22.55 3.81
N ARG A 823 -11.50 -23.52 3.65
CA ARG A 823 -11.34 -24.61 2.67
C ARG A 823 -11.41 -24.08 1.24
N VAL A 824 -12.27 -23.09 0.99
CA VAL A 824 -12.39 -22.44 -0.33
C VAL A 824 -11.12 -21.65 -0.65
N ARG A 825 -10.57 -20.90 0.32
CA ARG A 825 -9.32 -20.15 0.14
C ARG A 825 -8.11 -21.07 -0.10
N ARG A 826 -8.00 -22.15 0.69
CA ARG A 826 -6.99 -23.20 0.50
C ARG A 826 -7.13 -23.88 -0.86
N ALA A 827 -8.35 -24.16 -1.30
CA ALA A 827 -8.60 -24.77 -2.61
C ALA A 827 -8.19 -23.86 -3.76
N LEU A 828 -8.52 -22.57 -3.68
CA LEU A 828 -8.08 -21.56 -4.63
C LEU A 828 -6.56 -21.57 -4.75
N ARG A 829 -5.83 -21.45 -3.63
CA ARG A 829 -4.37 -21.51 -3.61
C ARG A 829 -3.86 -22.80 -4.23
N ALA A 830 -4.35 -23.95 -3.79
CA ALA A 830 -3.91 -25.26 -4.27
C ALA A 830 -4.07 -25.41 -5.80
N GLY A 831 -5.15 -24.90 -6.39
CA GLY A 831 -5.40 -25.01 -7.83
C GLY A 831 -4.73 -23.97 -8.73
N MET A 832 -4.07 -22.95 -8.17
CA MET A 832 -3.42 -21.87 -8.94
C MET A 832 -2.06 -22.29 -9.52
N ASP A 833 -1.84 -22.02 -10.81
CA ASP A 833 -0.53 -22.12 -11.48
C ASP A 833 0.27 -20.81 -11.36
N ILE A 834 0.75 -20.55 -10.14
CA ILE A 834 1.55 -19.36 -9.84
C ILE A 834 2.88 -19.37 -10.61
N THR A 835 3.56 -20.52 -10.64
CA THR A 835 4.87 -20.64 -11.30
C THR A 835 4.76 -20.41 -12.81
N GLY A 836 3.72 -20.95 -13.46
CA GLY A 836 3.46 -20.71 -14.88
C GLY A 836 3.14 -19.25 -15.17
N MET A 837 2.32 -18.61 -14.33
CA MET A 837 1.98 -17.19 -14.47
C MET A 837 3.21 -16.28 -14.31
N VAL A 838 4.02 -16.50 -13.26
CA VAL A 838 5.25 -15.74 -13.01
C VAL A 838 6.24 -15.92 -14.15
N LYS A 839 6.47 -17.15 -14.62
CA LYS A 839 7.40 -17.42 -15.72
C LYS A 839 7.01 -16.71 -17.02
N GLN A 840 5.72 -16.55 -17.29
CA GLN A 840 5.21 -15.97 -18.52
C GLN A 840 5.14 -14.44 -18.49
N PHE A 841 4.76 -13.84 -17.36
CA PHE A 841 4.47 -12.41 -17.28
C PHE A 841 5.44 -11.61 -16.41
N HIS A 842 6.11 -12.27 -15.45
CA HIS A 842 7.00 -11.64 -14.48
C HIS A 842 8.37 -12.32 -14.48
N PRO A 843 9.08 -12.37 -15.63
CA PRO A 843 10.40 -13.01 -15.69
C PRO A 843 11.33 -12.38 -14.65
N GLY A 844 12.07 -13.21 -13.93
CA GLY A 844 12.99 -12.75 -12.87
C GLY A 844 12.35 -12.38 -11.52
N ALA A 845 11.02 -12.37 -11.40
CA ALA A 845 10.35 -12.31 -10.10
C ALA A 845 10.48 -13.65 -9.34
N ARG A 846 10.44 -13.60 -8.01
CA ARG A 846 10.54 -14.80 -7.16
C ARG A 846 9.15 -15.26 -6.76
N VAL A 847 8.80 -16.51 -7.04
CA VAL A 847 7.52 -17.10 -6.59
C VAL A 847 7.43 -16.99 -5.06
N ALA A 848 6.31 -16.47 -4.56
CA ALA A 848 6.13 -16.20 -3.15
C ALA A 848 5.84 -17.50 -2.40
N ARG A 849 6.67 -17.78 -1.39
CA ARG A 849 6.48 -18.87 -0.42
C ARG A 849 5.72 -18.39 0.81
N THR A 850 5.98 -17.14 1.16
CA THR A 850 5.49 -16.40 2.31
C THR A 850 4.82 -15.14 1.80
N PHE A 851 3.90 -14.61 2.59
CA PHE A 851 3.35 -13.28 2.39
C PHE A 851 4.41 -12.21 2.69
N THR A 852 5.13 -12.34 3.80
CA THR A 852 6.27 -11.46 4.09
C THR A 852 7.45 -11.77 3.17
N PRO A 853 8.05 -10.80 2.47
CA PRO A 853 9.24 -11.01 1.64
C PRO A 853 10.40 -11.62 2.44
N PRO A 854 11.19 -12.53 1.84
CA PRO A 854 12.32 -13.17 2.53
C PRO A 854 13.39 -12.21 3.04
N GLU A 855 13.51 -11.02 2.46
CA GLU A 855 14.41 -9.96 2.94
C GLU A 855 14.07 -9.46 4.35
N LEU A 856 12.81 -9.62 4.76
CA LEU A 856 12.30 -9.08 6.03
C LEU A 856 12.05 -10.17 7.06
N LEU A 857 11.97 -11.43 6.64
CA LEU A 857 11.61 -12.55 7.50
C LEU A 857 12.74 -13.58 7.55
N ASP A 858 13.51 -13.56 8.65
CA ASP A 858 14.55 -14.54 8.91
C ASP A 858 13.98 -15.97 8.89
N GLY A 859 14.73 -16.89 8.28
CA GLY A 859 14.30 -18.30 8.17
C GLY A 859 13.10 -18.53 7.25
N ALA A 860 12.68 -17.56 6.41
CA ALA A 860 11.57 -17.74 5.47
C ALA A 860 11.72 -19.00 4.57
N ALA A 861 12.96 -19.37 4.24
CA ALA A 861 13.25 -20.58 3.47
C ALA A 861 12.90 -21.89 4.19
N GLU A 862 12.89 -21.88 5.53
CA GLU A 862 12.62 -23.06 6.36
C GLU A 862 11.12 -23.29 6.57
N LEU A 863 10.29 -22.28 6.26
CA LEU A 863 8.87 -22.35 6.54
C LEU A 863 8.13 -23.37 5.67
N GLY A 864 8.63 -23.75 4.49
CA GLY A 864 8.01 -24.79 3.66
C GLY A 864 8.51 -24.81 2.20
N PRO A 865 7.99 -25.69 1.34
CA PRO A 865 8.35 -25.70 -0.08
C PRO A 865 7.70 -24.52 -0.83
N LEU A 866 8.19 -24.27 -2.06
CA LEU A 866 7.48 -23.39 -2.98
C LEU A 866 6.10 -23.97 -3.31
N PRO A 867 5.11 -23.11 -3.56
CA PRO A 867 3.79 -23.60 -3.89
C PRO A 867 3.76 -24.36 -5.22
N ALA A 868 3.08 -25.50 -5.20
CA ALA A 868 2.82 -26.33 -6.38
C ALA A 868 1.31 -26.45 -6.61
N THR A 869 0.94 -26.60 -7.88
CA THR A 869 -0.45 -26.84 -8.28
C THR A 869 -0.88 -28.25 -7.87
N ASP A 870 -1.92 -28.37 -7.06
CA ASP A 870 -2.55 -29.62 -6.64
C ASP A 870 -4.07 -29.54 -6.85
N LEU A 871 -4.49 -30.01 -8.03
CA LEU A 871 -5.89 -29.99 -8.44
C LEU A 871 -6.75 -30.97 -7.64
N ALA A 872 -6.19 -32.11 -7.22
CA ALA A 872 -6.91 -33.13 -6.45
C ALA A 872 -7.25 -32.60 -5.05
N LEU A 873 -6.30 -31.89 -4.42
CA LEU A 873 -6.54 -31.18 -3.16
C LEU A 873 -7.60 -30.08 -3.31
N ALA A 874 -7.51 -29.27 -4.37
CA ALA A 874 -8.47 -28.21 -4.62
C ALA A 874 -9.91 -28.76 -4.79
N GLU A 875 -10.09 -29.82 -5.59
CA GLU A 875 -11.39 -30.46 -5.78
C GLU A 875 -11.94 -31.05 -4.47
N ARG A 876 -11.08 -31.72 -3.67
CA ARG A 876 -11.50 -32.27 -2.38
C ARG A 876 -11.99 -31.18 -1.44
N LEU A 877 -11.23 -30.09 -1.29
CA LEU A 877 -11.55 -28.99 -0.38
C LEU A 877 -12.82 -28.23 -0.81
N LEU A 878 -13.02 -28.00 -2.12
CA LEU A 878 -14.25 -27.37 -2.62
C LEU A 878 -15.48 -28.25 -2.37
N ARG A 879 -15.37 -29.58 -2.57
CA ARG A 879 -16.45 -30.53 -2.25
C ARG A 879 -16.79 -30.54 -0.77
N GLU A 880 -15.78 -30.57 0.11
CA GLU A 880 -15.97 -30.50 1.56
C GLU A 880 -16.62 -29.19 2.01
N ALA A 881 -16.35 -28.10 1.30
CA ALA A 881 -17.00 -26.79 1.49
C ALA A 881 -18.40 -26.70 0.87
N GLY A 882 -18.89 -27.74 0.19
CA GLY A 882 -20.19 -27.73 -0.50
C GLY A 882 -20.21 -26.90 -1.79
N VAL A 883 -19.06 -26.50 -2.32
CA VAL A 883 -18.92 -25.69 -3.54
C VAL A 883 -18.57 -26.61 -4.71
N ARG A 884 -19.50 -26.77 -5.67
CA ARG A 884 -19.23 -27.55 -6.88
C ARG A 884 -18.38 -26.78 -7.90
N ARG A 885 -18.71 -25.51 -8.09
CA ARG A 885 -18.03 -24.59 -9.01
C ARG A 885 -17.96 -23.21 -8.37
N LEU A 886 -16.76 -22.73 -8.15
CA LEU A 886 -16.51 -21.43 -7.52
C LEU A 886 -16.68 -20.31 -8.56
N GLN A 887 -17.50 -19.32 -8.23
CA GLN A 887 -17.63 -18.08 -9.00
C GLN A 887 -16.64 -17.06 -8.43
N LEU A 888 -15.57 -16.75 -9.16
CA LEU A 888 -14.58 -15.76 -8.77
C LEU A 888 -14.70 -14.53 -9.67
N THR A 889 -15.04 -13.37 -9.10
CA THR A 889 -15.08 -12.09 -9.82
C THR A 889 -13.97 -11.19 -9.29
N LEU A 890 -12.95 -10.93 -10.11
CA LEU A 890 -11.84 -10.05 -9.76
C LEU A 890 -12.17 -8.60 -10.17
N HIS A 891 -12.21 -7.70 -9.18
CA HIS A 891 -12.40 -6.29 -9.41
C HIS A 891 -11.06 -5.57 -9.58
N HIS A 892 -10.99 -4.64 -10.54
CA HIS A 892 -9.80 -3.81 -10.75
C HIS A 892 -10.16 -2.39 -11.21
N SER A 893 -9.27 -1.45 -10.94
CA SER A 893 -9.37 -0.08 -11.49
C SER A 893 -8.97 -0.05 -12.97
N VAL A 894 -9.40 1.01 -13.68
CA VAL A 894 -8.86 1.36 -15.01
C VAL A 894 -7.32 1.38 -14.98
N GLY A 895 -6.69 0.75 -15.98
CA GLY A 895 -5.23 0.66 -16.08
C GLY A 895 -4.57 -0.45 -15.26
N ARG A 896 -5.34 -1.28 -14.54
CA ARG A 896 -4.86 -2.45 -13.76
C ARG A 896 -5.54 -3.78 -14.17
N ASP A 897 -5.80 -3.96 -15.45
CA ASP A 897 -6.36 -5.22 -15.97
C ASP A 897 -5.32 -6.35 -15.93
N THR A 898 -5.63 -7.42 -15.21
CA THR A 898 -4.79 -8.63 -15.06
C THR A 898 -5.36 -9.85 -15.78
N SER A 899 -6.38 -9.69 -16.64
CA SER A 899 -7.15 -10.81 -17.22
C SER A 899 -6.28 -11.85 -17.94
N ALA A 900 -5.24 -11.41 -18.65
CA ALA A 900 -4.30 -12.30 -19.34
C ALA A 900 -3.45 -13.15 -18.36
N GLU A 901 -3.01 -12.55 -17.25
CA GLU A 901 -2.30 -13.26 -16.19
C GLU A 901 -3.22 -14.24 -15.47
N ASP A 902 -4.45 -13.81 -15.18
CA ASP A 902 -5.44 -14.60 -14.44
C ASP A 902 -5.89 -15.83 -15.24
N ALA A 903 -5.98 -15.72 -16.57
CA ALA A 903 -6.24 -16.86 -17.45
C ALA A 903 -5.16 -17.95 -17.35
N VAL A 904 -3.92 -17.59 -17.00
CA VAL A 904 -2.84 -18.53 -16.72
C VAL A 904 -2.89 -19.02 -15.28
N LEU A 905 -3.01 -18.09 -14.33
CA LEU A 905 -3.04 -18.37 -12.89
C LEU A 905 -4.15 -19.37 -12.52
N PHE A 906 -5.36 -19.20 -13.07
CA PHE A 906 -6.53 -20.03 -12.76
C PHE A 906 -6.79 -21.14 -13.78
N ARG A 907 -5.94 -21.29 -14.80
CA ARG A 907 -6.12 -22.26 -15.90
C ARG A 907 -6.44 -23.68 -15.42
N PRO A 908 -5.73 -24.25 -14.43
CA PRO A 908 -6.00 -25.62 -13.98
C PRO A 908 -7.42 -25.77 -13.40
N LEU A 909 -7.86 -24.81 -12.59
CA LEU A 909 -9.20 -24.81 -11.99
C LEU A 909 -10.31 -24.63 -13.03
N ILE A 910 -10.09 -23.77 -14.03
CA ILE A 910 -11.07 -23.52 -15.11
C ILE A 910 -11.22 -24.76 -15.99
N GLN A 911 -10.11 -25.39 -16.40
CA GLN A 911 -10.12 -26.60 -17.24
C GLN A 911 -10.75 -27.81 -16.54
N ALA A 912 -10.60 -27.90 -15.21
CA ALA A 912 -11.25 -28.92 -14.39
C ALA A 912 -12.74 -28.66 -14.13
N GLY A 913 -13.28 -27.51 -14.56
CA GLY A 913 -14.66 -27.11 -14.29
C GLY A 913 -14.93 -26.68 -12.85
N LEU A 914 -13.89 -26.46 -12.03
CA LEU A 914 -13.99 -26.10 -10.61
C LEU A 914 -14.16 -24.60 -10.39
N LEU A 915 -13.79 -23.77 -11.36
CA LEU A 915 -13.86 -22.31 -11.26
C LEU A 915 -14.46 -21.68 -12.52
N GLU A 916 -15.25 -20.62 -12.32
CA GLU A 916 -15.68 -19.67 -13.33
C GLU A 916 -15.10 -18.30 -12.96
N LEU A 917 -14.30 -17.73 -13.87
CA LEU A 917 -13.59 -16.48 -13.65
C LEU A 917 -14.29 -15.34 -14.40
N ARG A 918 -14.48 -14.21 -13.72
CA ARG A 918 -14.99 -12.96 -14.30
C ARG A 918 -14.12 -11.79 -13.83
N HIS A 919 -14.11 -10.73 -14.63
CA HIS A 919 -13.43 -9.48 -14.32
C HIS A 919 -14.41 -8.32 -14.37
N VAL A 920 -14.29 -7.40 -13.43
CA VAL A 920 -15.10 -6.18 -13.38
C VAL A 920 -14.15 -4.99 -13.23
N GLN A 921 -14.13 -4.15 -14.27
CA GLN A 921 -13.42 -2.88 -14.24
C GLN A 921 -14.28 -1.80 -13.59
N MET A 922 -13.66 -0.97 -12.75
CA MET A 922 -14.28 0.17 -12.07
C MET A 922 -13.44 1.43 -12.28
N THR A 923 -14.05 2.60 -12.13
CA THR A 923 -13.29 3.86 -12.11
C THR A 923 -12.46 3.95 -10.84
N ALA A 924 -11.37 4.72 -10.84
CA ALA A 924 -10.53 4.89 -9.65
C ALA A 924 -11.30 5.53 -8.48
N GLU A 925 -12.21 6.46 -8.79
CA GLU A 925 -13.10 7.15 -7.84
C GLU A 925 -14.06 6.20 -7.13
N GLU A 926 -14.47 5.11 -7.78
CA GLU A 926 -15.34 4.09 -7.18
C GLU A 926 -14.54 2.97 -6.50
N TYR A 927 -13.44 2.55 -7.13
CA TYR A 927 -12.66 1.39 -6.71
C TYR A 927 -11.96 1.59 -5.36
N LEU A 928 -11.24 2.71 -5.18
CA LEU A 928 -10.43 2.93 -3.96
C LEU A 928 -11.29 3.07 -2.69
N PRO A 929 -12.39 3.84 -2.67
CA PRO A 929 -13.26 3.89 -1.49
C PRO A 929 -13.85 2.53 -1.14
N ARG A 930 -14.37 1.79 -2.13
CA ARG A 930 -14.92 0.44 -1.88
C ARG A 930 -13.87 -0.54 -1.38
N LEU A 931 -12.64 -0.47 -1.89
CA LEU A 931 -11.54 -1.30 -1.42
C LEU A 931 -11.21 -1.00 0.06
N ARG A 932 -11.11 0.29 0.42
CA ARG A 932 -10.85 0.74 1.81
C ARG A 932 -12.03 0.51 2.77
N GLU A 933 -13.23 0.34 2.25
CA GLU A 933 -14.42 -0.03 3.04
C GLU A 933 -14.61 -1.55 3.15
N GLY A 934 -13.73 -2.37 2.55
CA GLY A 934 -13.88 -3.82 2.53
C GLY A 934 -15.10 -4.29 1.73
N LYS A 935 -15.49 -3.56 0.68
CA LYS A 935 -16.65 -3.85 -0.20
C LYS A 935 -16.26 -4.47 -1.55
N ILE A 936 -15.00 -4.85 -1.72
CA ILE A 936 -14.51 -5.53 -2.91
C ILE A 936 -14.35 -7.03 -2.57
N PRO A 937 -15.17 -7.93 -3.16
CA PRO A 937 -15.18 -9.35 -2.78
C PRO A 937 -13.85 -10.05 -3.06
N ALA A 938 -13.24 -9.78 -4.22
CA ALA A 938 -11.94 -10.30 -4.59
C ALA A 938 -11.19 -9.33 -5.51
N PHE A 939 -9.88 -9.22 -5.33
CA PHE A 939 -9.02 -8.32 -6.09
C PHE A 939 -7.60 -8.87 -6.20
N ARG A 940 -6.83 -8.36 -7.17
CA ARG A 940 -5.37 -8.54 -7.24
C ARG A 940 -4.68 -7.22 -7.02
N THR A 941 -3.64 -7.23 -6.20
CA THR A 941 -2.79 -6.07 -5.97
C THR A 941 -1.41 -6.48 -5.48
N GLN A 942 -0.57 -5.50 -5.16
CA GLN A 942 0.76 -5.67 -4.62
C GLN A 942 0.95 -4.73 -3.44
N TRP A 943 1.59 -5.25 -2.39
CA TRP A 943 2.04 -4.46 -1.24
C TRP A 943 3.55 -4.28 -1.30
N LEU A 944 4.01 -3.07 -1.00
CA LEU A 944 5.41 -2.69 -0.88
C LEU A 944 5.71 -2.43 0.59
N ALA A 945 6.86 -2.86 1.09
CA ALA A 945 7.29 -2.49 2.42
C ALA A 945 7.63 -0.99 2.48
N ASP A 946 6.94 -0.25 3.34
CA ASP A 946 7.26 1.15 3.59
C ASP A 946 8.58 1.28 4.37
N PHE A 947 8.81 0.36 5.30
CA PHE A 947 10.04 0.22 6.09
C PHE A 947 10.40 -1.27 6.26
N PRO A 948 11.67 -1.60 6.55
CA PRO A 948 12.16 -2.99 6.48
C PRO A 948 11.86 -3.77 7.77
N ASP A 949 10.59 -4.05 8.07
CA ASP A 949 10.17 -4.88 9.21
C ASP A 949 8.95 -5.77 8.82
N PRO A 950 8.84 -7.03 9.28
CA PRO A 950 7.68 -7.90 9.05
C PRO A 950 6.33 -7.31 9.48
N ASP A 951 6.33 -6.40 10.46
CA ASP A 951 5.14 -5.74 10.99
C ASP A 951 4.23 -5.18 9.87
N VAL A 952 4.84 -4.57 8.85
CA VAL A 952 4.15 -3.90 7.74
C VAL A 952 3.35 -4.87 6.86
N PHE A 953 3.63 -6.17 6.94
CA PHE A 953 2.85 -7.23 6.28
C PHE A 953 1.91 -7.92 7.27
N LEU A 954 2.45 -8.43 8.37
CA LEU A 954 1.71 -9.34 9.25
C LEU A 954 0.76 -8.62 10.19
N HIS A 955 1.22 -7.61 10.92
CA HIS A 955 0.33 -6.88 11.81
C HIS A 955 -0.58 -5.96 10.98
N PHE A 956 0.02 -5.09 10.18
CA PHE A 956 -0.69 -4.02 9.50
C PHE A 956 -1.78 -4.52 8.54
N LEU A 957 -1.57 -5.66 7.86
CA LEU A 957 -2.54 -6.19 6.88
C LEU A 957 -3.38 -7.36 7.37
N LEU A 958 -2.98 -8.07 8.43
CA LEU A 958 -3.69 -9.29 8.87
C LEU A 958 -4.20 -9.23 10.32
N ASN A 959 -3.66 -8.37 11.20
CA ASN A 959 -4.19 -8.24 12.55
C ASN A 959 -5.62 -7.67 12.49
N SER A 960 -6.57 -8.25 13.23
CA SER A 960 -7.98 -7.89 13.19
C SER A 960 -8.26 -6.43 13.55
N ASN A 961 -7.38 -5.81 14.34
CA ASN A 961 -7.52 -4.44 14.82
C ASN A 961 -6.76 -3.41 13.95
N ALA A 962 -5.93 -3.86 13.01
CA ALA A 962 -5.05 -2.99 12.22
C ALA A 962 -5.35 -2.96 10.71
N GLN A 963 -6.26 -3.81 10.21
CA GLN A 963 -6.69 -3.96 8.81
C GLN A 963 -7.38 -2.70 8.22
N THR A 964 -6.66 -1.58 8.14
CA THR A 964 -7.18 -0.26 7.76
C THR A 964 -7.11 0.00 6.26
N VAL A 965 -6.10 -0.55 5.56
CA VAL A 965 -5.91 -0.36 4.12
C VAL A 965 -6.70 -1.37 3.29
N TYR A 966 -6.66 -2.65 3.69
CA TYR A 966 -7.48 -3.73 3.14
C TYR A 966 -8.26 -4.37 4.27
N PRO A 967 -9.50 -3.94 4.55
CA PRO A 967 -10.35 -4.58 5.55
C PRO A 967 -10.85 -5.94 5.02
N LEU A 968 -10.01 -6.97 5.13
CA LEU A 968 -10.32 -8.31 4.63
C LEU A 968 -11.38 -9.00 5.49
N GLY A 969 -11.58 -8.56 6.73
CA GLY A 969 -12.41 -9.28 7.70
C GLY A 969 -11.73 -10.53 8.27
N TYR A 970 -10.41 -10.65 8.12
CA TYR A 970 -9.67 -11.76 8.70
C TYR A 970 -9.58 -11.59 10.23
N ARG A 971 -9.85 -12.67 10.96
CA ARG A 971 -9.82 -12.72 12.42
C ARG A 971 -9.18 -14.02 12.87
N ASN A 972 -8.04 -13.94 13.52
CA ASN A 972 -7.37 -15.09 14.13
C ASN A 972 -6.71 -14.62 15.44
N PRO A 973 -7.31 -14.93 16.61
CA PRO A 973 -6.83 -14.43 17.90
C PRO A 973 -5.37 -14.76 18.19
N GLU A 974 -4.86 -15.89 17.68
CA GLU A 974 -3.45 -16.26 17.88
C GLU A 974 -2.53 -15.43 16.99
N LEU A 975 -2.90 -15.16 15.72
CA LEU A 975 -2.14 -14.23 14.88
C LEU A 975 -2.19 -12.81 15.45
N ASP A 976 -3.32 -12.38 15.98
CA ASP A 976 -3.47 -11.08 16.62
C ASP A 976 -2.54 -10.95 17.83
N ARG A 977 -2.51 -11.97 18.70
CA ARG A 977 -1.63 -12.06 19.85
C ARG A 977 -0.15 -12.05 19.44
N LEU A 978 0.24 -12.91 18.50
CA LEU A 978 1.64 -13.04 18.05
C LEU A 978 2.16 -11.74 17.43
N THR A 979 1.36 -11.09 16.58
CA THR A 979 1.77 -9.84 15.92
C THR A 979 1.79 -8.65 16.88
N ALA A 980 0.84 -8.57 17.83
CA ALA A 980 0.87 -7.53 18.87
C ALA A 980 2.05 -7.71 19.84
N GLU A 981 2.34 -8.93 20.28
CA GLU A 981 3.51 -9.25 21.11
C GLU A 981 4.81 -8.95 20.37
N ALA A 982 4.89 -9.29 19.09
CA ALA A 982 6.06 -9.01 18.26
C ALA A 982 6.33 -7.50 18.17
N ARG A 983 5.30 -6.65 18.04
CA ARG A 983 5.45 -5.20 17.96
C ARG A 983 6.17 -4.60 19.17
N VAL A 984 5.79 -5.03 20.36
CA VAL A 984 6.30 -4.50 21.63
C VAL A 984 7.53 -5.23 22.17
N SER A 985 7.90 -6.35 21.56
CA SER A 985 9.16 -7.03 21.88
C SER A 985 10.35 -6.25 21.32
N ILE A 986 11.41 -6.12 22.13
CA ILE A 986 12.70 -5.51 21.75
C ILE A 986 13.82 -6.55 21.58
N ASP A 987 13.55 -7.81 21.92
CA ASP A 987 14.47 -8.93 21.67
C ASP A 987 14.32 -9.36 20.19
N PRO A 988 15.35 -9.17 19.36
CA PRO A 988 15.27 -9.49 17.93
C PRO A 988 14.96 -10.97 17.65
N GLU A 989 15.47 -11.89 18.47
CA GLU A 989 15.27 -13.33 18.26
C GLU A 989 13.83 -13.71 18.60
N LEU A 990 13.31 -13.22 19.73
CA LEU A 990 11.90 -13.43 20.09
C LEU A 990 10.96 -12.83 19.04
N ARG A 991 11.21 -11.58 18.58
CA ARG A 991 10.42 -10.94 17.50
C ARG A 991 10.39 -11.81 16.25
N SER A 992 11.56 -12.29 15.81
CA SER A 992 11.69 -13.14 14.62
C SER A 992 10.90 -14.45 14.77
N GLN A 993 10.95 -15.10 15.94
CA GLN A 993 10.18 -16.31 16.22
C GLN A 993 8.66 -16.05 16.18
N LEU A 994 8.19 -14.95 16.78
CA LEU A 994 6.79 -14.56 16.79
C LEU A 994 6.27 -14.30 15.36
N TYR A 995 7.00 -13.55 14.54
CA TYR A 995 6.61 -13.30 13.15
C TYR A 995 6.66 -14.56 12.28
N ARG A 996 7.64 -15.44 12.45
CA ARG A 996 7.65 -16.75 11.78
C ARG A 996 6.41 -17.58 12.13
N ARG A 997 5.97 -17.54 13.39
CA ARG A 997 4.75 -18.24 13.82
C ARG A 997 3.50 -17.62 13.21
N ALA A 998 3.39 -16.30 13.20
CA ALA A 998 2.29 -15.59 12.56
C ALA A 998 2.22 -15.85 11.05
N GLU A 999 3.37 -15.86 10.36
CA GLU A 999 3.48 -16.18 8.94
C GLU A 999 2.97 -17.61 8.62
N MET A 1000 3.27 -18.59 9.48
CA MET A 1000 2.73 -19.94 9.31
C MET A 1000 1.20 -19.99 9.40
N LEU A 1001 0.61 -19.26 10.36
CA LEU A 1001 -0.84 -19.14 10.48
C LEU A 1001 -1.46 -18.45 9.25
N ALA A 1002 -0.86 -17.36 8.79
CA ALA A 1002 -1.31 -16.66 7.58
C ALA A 1002 -1.27 -17.59 6.35
N ARG A 1003 -0.19 -18.37 6.19
CA ARG A 1003 -0.10 -19.34 5.10
C ARG A 1003 -1.15 -20.44 5.22
N GLU A 1004 -1.39 -20.94 6.42
CA GLU A 1004 -2.41 -21.97 6.66
C GLU A 1004 -3.82 -21.43 6.40
N ASP A 1005 -4.16 -20.23 6.85
CA ASP A 1005 -5.50 -19.68 6.72
C ASP A 1005 -5.77 -19.05 5.35
N CYS A 1006 -4.72 -18.75 4.58
CA CYS A 1006 -4.79 -18.09 3.27
C CYS A 1006 -5.71 -16.85 3.27
N PRO A 1007 -5.58 -15.88 4.20
CA PRO A 1007 -6.41 -14.66 4.19
C PRO A 1007 -6.11 -13.80 2.96
N LEU A 1008 -4.84 -13.81 2.55
CA LEU A 1008 -4.34 -13.36 1.25
C LEU A 1008 -3.62 -14.55 0.62
N ILE A 1009 -3.57 -14.59 -0.71
CA ILE A 1009 -2.83 -15.63 -1.44
C ILE A 1009 -1.61 -14.98 -2.10
N PRO A 1010 -0.40 -15.15 -1.53
CA PRO A 1010 0.83 -14.62 -2.12
C PRO A 1010 1.11 -15.27 -3.48
N LEU A 1011 1.53 -14.44 -4.44
CA LEU A 1011 1.86 -14.86 -5.81
C LEU A 1011 3.37 -14.80 -6.05
N TYR A 1012 3.96 -13.62 -5.95
CA TYR A 1012 5.39 -13.42 -6.18
C TYR A 1012 5.92 -12.17 -5.48
N HIS A 1013 7.22 -12.14 -5.26
CA HIS A 1013 7.97 -10.96 -4.87
C HIS A 1013 8.57 -10.34 -6.12
N ASP A 1014 8.20 -9.09 -6.40
CA ASP A 1014 8.52 -8.41 -7.64
C ASP A 1014 9.94 -7.82 -7.64
N ARG A 1015 10.41 -7.44 -8.83
CA ARG A 1015 11.65 -6.68 -9.03
C ARG A 1015 11.33 -5.37 -9.72
N THR A 1016 11.69 -4.27 -9.09
CA THR A 1016 11.52 -2.95 -9.69
C THR A 1016 12.79 -2.55 -10.44
N HIS A 1017 12.61 -1.92 -11.60
CA HIS A 1017 13.68 -1.45 -12.46
C HIS A 1017 13.60 0.06 -12.68
N ALA A 1018 14.72 0.64 -13.09
CA ALA A 1018 14.77 1.99 -13.66
C ALA A 1018 15.70 1.98 -14.86
N ALA A 1019 15.34 2.76 -15.88
CA ALA A 1019 16.11 2.90 -17.09
C ALA A 1019 16.58 4.34 -17.26
N ALA A 1020 17.81 4.55 -17.69
CA ALA A 1020 18.33 5.88 -17.98
C ALA A 1020 19.28 5.90 -19.17
N VAL A 1021 19.39 7.05 -19.82
CA VAL A 1021 20.42 7.30 -20.84
C VAL A 1021 21.82 7.18 -20.21
N ALA A 1022 22.80 6.80 -21.03
CA ALA A 1022 24.17 6.59 -20.60
C ALA A 1022 24.83 7.82 -19.95
N ALA A 1023 24.29 9.03 -20.19
CA ALA A 1023 24.76 10.27 -19.59
C ALA A 1023 24.41 10.40 -18.11
N VAL A 1024 23.34 9.75 -17.63
CA VAL A 1024 22.97 9.76 -16.21
C VAL A 1024 23.92 8.86 -15.43
N GLN A 1025 24.71 9.44 -14.54
CA GLN A 1025 25.63 8.71 -13.68
C GLN A 1025 25.04 8.50 -12.29
N ASN A 1026 25.61 7.56 -11.52
CA ASN A 1026 25.22 7.21 -10.15
C ASN A 1026 23.79 6.69 -9.94
N LEU A 1027 23.06 6.37 -11.01
CA LEU A 1027 21.74 5.74 -10.89
C LEU A 1027 21.84 4.39 -10.16
N ARG A 1028 21.10 4.29 -9.04
CA ARG A 1028 20.84 3.06 -8.28
C ARG A 1028 19.41 3.06 -7.77
N LEU A 1029 18.92 1.88 -7.40
CA LEU A 1029 17.62 1.72 -6.74
C LEU A 1029 17.83 1.22 -5.31
N HIS A 1030 17.24 1.90 -4.36
CA HIS A 1030 17.23 1.51 -2.95
C HIS A 1030 16.17 0.46 -2.64
N GLN A 1031 16.32 -0.23 -1.51
CA GLN A 1031 15.38 -1.27 -1.07
C GLN A 1031 14.10 -0.72 -0.45
N THR A 1032 14.06 0.54 -0.04
CA THR A 1032 12.85 1.22 0.45
C THR A 1032 12.67 2.54 -0.29
N PRO A 1033 11.44 3.08 -0.31
CA PRO A 1033 11.19 4.44 -0.81
C PRO A 1033 12.04 5.50 -0.08
N PRO A 1034 12.48 6.58 -0.75
CA PRO A 1034 12.48 6.74 -2.21
C PRO A 1034 13.50 5.79 -2.86
N GLN A 1035 13.06 5.07 -3.90
CA GLN A 1035 13.93 4.12 -4.61
C GLN A 1035 15.05 4.85 -5.38
N VAL A 1036 14.73 5.93 -6.09
CA VAL A 1036 15.72 6.82 -6.73
C VAL A 1036 15.98 8.03 -5.83
N ARG A 1037 17.26 8.33 -5.57
CA ARG A 1037 17.71 9.53 -4.87
C ARG A 1037 18.33 10.51 -5.85
N PHE A 1038 17.58 11.53 -6.23
CA PHE A 1038 17.99 12.47 -7.28
C PHE A 1038 19.16 13.36 -6.85
N GLU A 1039 19.38 13.53 -5.56
CA GLU A 1039 20.52 14.29 -5.02
C GLU A 1039 21.87 13.61 -5.23
N ASP A 1040 21.88 12.29 -5.43
CA ASP A 1040 23.09 11.49 -5.69
C ASP A 1040 23.45 11.46 -7.20
N LEU A 1041 22.55 11.92 -8.07
CA LEU A 1041 22.68 11.85 -9.54
C LEU A 1041 23.39 13.07 -10.12
N TRP A 1042 24.01 12.86 -11.29
CA TRP A 1042 24.59 13.92 -12.12
C TRP A 1042 24.60 13.50 -13.59
N VAL A 1043 24.71 14.47 -14.50
CA VAL A 1043 24.71 14.23 -15.95
C VAL A 1043 26.10 14.46 -16.52
N ASP A 1044 26.64 13.48 -17.24
CA ASP A 1044 27.88 13.57 -18.00
C ASP A 1044 27.60 14.05 -19.44
N PRO A 1045 27.93 15.31 -19.81
CA PRO A 1045 27.64 15.83 -21.15
C PRO A 1045 28.41 15.12 -22.27
N SER A 1046 29.50 14.44 -21.94
CA SER A 1046 30.35 13.73 -22.91
C SER A 1046 29.74 12.41 -23.39
N ALA A 1047 28.72 11.91 -22.69
CA ALA A 1047 28.02 10.67 -22.99
C ALA A 1047 26.71 10.85 -23.78
N SER A 1048 26.33 12.09 -24.12
CA SER A 1048 25.08 12.45 -24.82
C SER A 1048 25.12 12.29 -26.35
N GLY A 1049 26.09 11.55 -26.89
CA GLY A 1049 26.36 11.41 -28.33
C GLY A 1049 26.09 10.04 -28.94
#